data_AF-A0A2I0P0B4-F1
#
_entry.id   AF-A0A2I0P0B4-F1
#
_cell.length_a   1.000
_cell.length_b   1.000
_cell.length_c   1.000
_cell.angle_alpha   90.00
_cell.angle_beta   90.00
_cell.angle_gamma   90.00
#
_symmetry.space_group_name_H-M   'P 1'
#
loop_
_entity.id
_entity.type
_entity.pdbx_description
1 polymer ?
#
loop_
_entity_poly.entity_id
_entity_poly.type
_entity_poly.pdbx_seq_one_letter_code
_entity_poly.pdbx_strand_id
1 'polypeptide(L)'
;TLILFTQGDTIIPCATLRPETIYGVTNLWVNPEVTYVRAQIDGKEWILSREAMDKLGLQDHEIAELGTISGSDLVDTIVTHPLCGEVPILPAVFVDPDMATGLVMSVPAHAPYDYIALRDLQQKGRYTTIKPVGLIRVDGYGEFPAVEAVEKADIINQDDPNLEALTQEVYSAEHGTGRMYDQFGGKPVKFARDEIAQVLTAEHGSFIMYEFDLRLVVCRCGARVFVKVLHDQWFLEYSDPAWKQQVSDQLKEMVLVPSEVRTEFDRTVDWLKDWACTRRIGLGTKLPWDPEWLIEPLSDSTVYMAYYTIAARVKKMNPELLTPAVFDYIFLGKETPNLPEREQLDAMRTEFLFWYPYDFRFSAKDLISNHLTFQIFHHCSIFPKNLLPHGMVVFGMGLLNGAKMSSSKGNVYLLEDAINTFGADTVRMFLIGSGEPWQDFDWRNELVSSTRKQIERFASTIRETFAAGGKSAPIDQWLLSRMQEHIREVTRAMENFQTRQALQEAFFGFESDLKWYRRRLGGNLIGGKETLQAISSTWVRLLAPIIPFTGEELWAEMGQQGLISFASWPEVNEDLIAVSAEIAEELLSRTVEDIESILRIIHIKPRSVTICVAPDWKWEIFRMVATAEDKKNVIKEIMQHEEVRSRGKDAADAVRQCTTHYHRLSSTLVDRIIEDRPDEFEVFSAAREFLENDLGLKVEVISAKDSMHEKARAALPFKPAIIIE
;
A
#
# COMPACT_ATOMS: atom_id res chain seq x y z
N THR A 1 0.09 18.98 29.44
CA THR A 1 -0.51 19.70 30.58
C THR A 1 0.54 20.54 31.25
N LEU A 2 0.20 21.76 31.62
CA LEU A 2 1.06 22.67 32.36
C LEU A 2 0.66 22.67 33.83
N ILE A 3 1.52 22.10 34.68
CA ILE A 3 1.29 21.97 36.11
C ILE A 3 1.92 23.18 36.81
N LEU A 4 1.15 23.84 37.66
CA LEU A 4 1.53 25.12 38.27
C LEU A 4 2.03 24.90 39.70
N PHE A 5 3.35 24.85 39.87
CA PHE A 5 3.97 24.89 41.21
C PHE A 5 3.99 26.33 41.72
N THR A 6 4.03 26.52 43.04
CA THR A 6 4.07 27.86 43.66
C THR A 6 5.26 28.03 44.57
N GLN A 7 5.88 29.21 44.52
CA GLN A 7 6.88 29.70 45.46
C GLN A 7 6.39 31.03 46.05
N GLY A 8 5.72 30.97 47.21
CA GLY A 8 4.95 32.12 47.70
C GLY A 8 3.80 32.45 46.73
N ASP A 9 3.76 33.69 46.24
CA ASP A 9 2.77 34.15 45.26
C ASP A 9 3.22 33.94 43.79
N THR A 10 4.46 33.47 43.57
CA THR A 10 5.03 33.28 42.24
C THR A 10 4.78 31.85 41.73
N ILE A 11 4.41 31.72 40.45
CA ILE A 11 4.13 30.44 39.78
C ILE A 11 5.37 29.94 39.04
N ILE A 12 5.67 28.65 39.20
CA ILE A 12 6.72 27.91 38.49
C ILE A 12 6.03 26.83 37.65
N PRO A 13 5.76 27.07 36.34
CA PRO A 13 5.00 26.16 35.51
C PRO A 13 5.90 25.04 34.93
N CYS A 14 5.49 23.79 35.10
CA CYS A 14 6.16 22.63 34.51
C CYS A 14 5.25 21.92 33.51
N ALA A 15 5.73 21.75 32.28
CA ALA A 15 5.01 21.00 31.28
C ALA A 15 5.27 19.49 31.42
N THR A 16 4.20 18.70 31.31
CA THR A 16 4.28 17.24 31.28
C THR A 16 3.25 16.65 30.31
N LEU A 17 3.64 15.55 29.66
CA LEU A 17 2.72 14.69 28.92
C LEU A 17 2.07 13.61 29.81
N ARG A 18 2.60 13.46 31.03
CA ARG A 18 2.27 12.44 32.02
C ARG A 18 1.75 13.08 33.31
N PRO A 19 0.57 13.71 33.29
CA PRO A 19 0.01 14.37 34.49
C PRO A 19 -0.22 13.40 35.65
N GLU A 20 -0.40 12.10 35.38
CA GLU A 20 -0.60 11.09 36.42
C GLU A 20 0.58 10.92 37.37
N THR A 21 1.78 11.33 36.96
CA THR A 21 3.00 11.16 37.74
C THR A 21 3.24 12.28 38.76
N ILE A 22 2.34 13.26 38.86
CA ILE A 22 2.46 14.40 39.76
C ILE A 22 2.70 13.98 41.23
N TYR A 23 2.08 12.90 41.69
CA TYR A 23 2.23 12.40 43.06
C TYR A 23 3.66 11.94 43.42
N GLY A 24 4.49 11.64 42.43
CA GLY A 24 5.85 11.14 42.62
C GLY A 24 6.92 12.16 42.25
N VAL A 25 6.55 13.43 42.11
CA VAL A 25 7.51 14.50 41.88
C VAL A 25 8.41 14.64 43.10
N THR A 26 9.71 14.52 42.91
CA THR A 26 10.71 14.62 43.98
C THR A 26 11.45 15.95 43.98
N ASN A 27 11.54 16.59 42.81
CA ASN A 27 12.20 17.87 42.59
C ASN A 27 11.72 18.49 41.27
N LEU A 28 12.07 19.75 41.03
CA LEU A 28 12.04 20.34 39.68
C LEU A 28 13.45 20.40 39.10
N TRP A 29 13.54 20.46 37.78
CA TRP A 29 14.76 20.67 37.02
C TRP A 29 14.77 22.04 36.37
N VAL A 30 15.89 22.75 36.55
CA VAL A 30 16.17 24.05 35.93
C VAL A 30 17.54 24.04 35.29
N ASN A 31 17.71 24.70 34.14
CA ASN A 31 19.02 24.86 33.53
C ASN A 31 19.75 26.06 34.16
N PRO A 32 20.83 25.87 34.94
CA PRO A 32 21.49 26.98 35.61
C PRO A 32 22.20 27.96 34.65
N GLU A 33 22.43 27.56 33.39
CA GLU A 33 23.10 28.38 32.37
C GLU A 33 22.12 29.27 31.58
N VAL A 34 20.82 29.05 31.76
CA VAL A 34 19.75 29.80 31.08
C VAL A 34 19.32 30.99 31.93
N THR A 35 19.06 32.13 31.27
CA THR A 35 18.36 33.26 31.90
C THR A 35 16.86 33.10 31.69
N TYR A 36 16.13 32.98 32.80
CA TYR A 36 14.67 32.89 32.82
C TYR A 36 14.04 34.28 32.97
N VAL A 37 12.74 34.34 32.79
CA VAL A 37 11.96 35.57 32.82
C VAL A 37 11.00 35.53 34.01
N ARG A 38 10.94 36.63 34.75
CA ARG A 38 9.81 36.95 35.63
C ARG A 38 8.76 37.68 34.80
N ALA A 39 7.62 37.06 34.58
CA ALA A 39 6.54 37.62 33.76
C ALA A 39 5.24 37.65 34.55
N GLN A 40 4.41 38.66 34.30
CA GLN A 40 3.01 38.64 34.69
C GLN A 40 2.23 37.92 33.59
N ILE A 41 1.60 36.80 33.92
CA ILE A 41 0.73 36.02 33.02
C ILE A 41 -0.64 35.93 33.66
N ASP A 42 -1.66 36.45 32.96
CA ASP A 42 -3.05 36.55 33.43
C ASP A 42 -3.17 37.13 34.85
N GLY A 43 -2.39 38.18 35.11
CA GLY A 43 -2.40 38.90 36.38
C GLY A 43 -1.57 38.28 37.51
N LYS A 44 -1.01 37.06 37.34
CA LYS A 44 -0.14 36.41 38.34
C LYS A 44 1.32 36.49 37.93
N GLU A 45 2.25 36.46 38.89
CA GLU A 45 3.69 36.42 38.61
C GLU A 45 4.16 34.99 38.33
N TRP A 46 4.93 34.80 37.26
CA TRP A 46 5.43 33.52 36.77
C TRP A 46 6.94 33.59 36.53
N ILE A 47 7.64 32.46 36.68
CA ILE A 47 9.02 32.28 36.24
C ILE A 47 9.09 31.16 35.22
N LEU A 48 9.52 31.47 34.00
CA LEU A 48 9.58 30.54 32.87
C LEU A 48 10.63 31.00 31.84
N SER A 49 10.93 30.17 30.84
CA SER A 49 11.86 30.57 29.77
C SER A 49 11.29 31.71 28.93
N ARG A 50 12.17 32.41 28.20
CA ARG A 50 11.75 33.48 27.28
C ARG A 50 10.83 32.94 26.20
N GLU A 51 11.24 31.83 25.60
CA GLU A 51 10.55 31.16 24.51
C GLU A 51 9.14 30.72 24.95
N ALA A 52 8.99 30.27 26.19
CA ALA A 52 7.72 29.89 26.76
C ALA A 52 6.76 31.07 26.95
N MET A 53 7.27 32.21 27.44
CA MET A 53 6.46 33.43 27.57
C MET A 53 5.92 33.86 26.21
N ASP A 54 6.78 33.90 25.18
CA ASP A 54 6.39 34.29 23.84
C ASP A 54 5.34 33.31 23.24
N LYS A 55 5.49 32.00 23.48
CA LYS A 55 4.52 30.97 23.06
C LYS A 55 3.18 31.12 23.77
N LEU A 56 3.16 31.37 25.08
CA LEU A 56 1.93 31.59 25.83
C LEU A 56 1.19 32.85 25.36
N GLY A 57 1.92 33.91 25.00
CA GLY A 57 1.32 35.10 24.38
C GLY A 57 0.61 34.83 23.05
N LEU A 58 1.01 33.78 22.31
CA LEU A 58 0.31 33.32 21.10
C LEU A 58 -0.89 32.39 21.43
N GLN A 59 -0.97 31.86 22.65
CA GLN A 59 -1.96 30.88 23.07
C GLN A 59 -3.03 31.49 23.99
N ASP A 60 -3.40 32.74 23.73
CA ASP A 60 -4.50 33.45 24.41
C ASP A 60 -4.23 33.81 25.88
N HIS A 61 -2.98 34.10 26.23
CA HIS A 61 -2.60 34.61 27.55
C HIS A 61 -2.10 36.05 27.51
N GLU A 62 -2.50 36.86 28.49
CA GLU A 62 -1.97 38.21 28.66
C GLU A 62 -0.58 38.14 29.31
N ILE A 63 0.45 38.58 28.58
CA ILE A 63 1.84 38.52 29.03
C ILE A 63 2.42 39.92 29.23
N ALA A 64 3.16 40.11 30.32
CA ALA A 64 3.97 41.31 30.55
C ALA A 64 5.28 40.93 31.25
N GLU A 65 6.42 41.35 30.70
CA GLU A 65 7.71 41.09 31.32
C GLU A 65 7.96 42.00 32.52
N LEU A 66 8.28 41.42 33.68
CA LEU A 66 8.63 42.13 34.91
C LEU A 66 10.14 42.22 35.11
N GLY A 67 10.90 41.25 34.57
CA GLY A 67 12.35 41.24 34.57
C GLY A 67 12.94 39.86 34.27
N THR A 68 14.22 39.68 34.54
CA THR A 68 14.94 38.43 34.31
C THR A 68 15.49 37.85 35.61
N ILE A 69 15.67 36.54 35.67
CA ILE A 69 16.28 35.81 36.78
C ILE A 69 17.25 34.76 36.24
N SER A 70 18.43 34.63 36.83
CA SER A 70 19.38 33.60 36.42
C SER A 70 18.85 32.22 36.84
N GLY A 71 18.97 31.20 35.99
CA GLY A 71 18.62 29.83 36.35
C GLY A 71 19.38 29.34 37.58
N SER A 72 20.60 29.84 37.80
CA SER A 72 21.39 29.58 39.01
C SER A 72 20.70 30.07 40.30
N ASP A 73 19.91 31.14 40.24
CA ASP A 73 19.25 31.73 41.40
C ASP A 73 18.00 30.95 41.81
N LEU A 74 17.48 30.11 40.91
CA LEU A 74 16.36 29.20 41.16
C LEU A 74 16.82 27.90 41.83
N VAL A 75 18.08 27.51 41.65
CA VAL A 75 18.63 26.30 42.24
C VAL A 75 18.58 26.39 43.77
N ASP A 76 18.27 25.27 44.42
CA ASP A 76 18.14 25.12 45.89
C ASP A 76 16.94 25.88 46.51
N THR A 77 16.08 26.49 45.70
CA THR A 77 14.80 27.03 46.18
C THR A 77 13.75 25.93 46.33
N ILE A 78 12.74 26.17 47.18
CA ILE A 78 11.63 25.24 47.43
C ILE A 78 10.38 25.75 46.73
N VAL A 79 9.69 24.84 46.04
CA VAL A 79 8.37 25.06 45.47
C VAL A 79 7.37 24.08 46.07
N THR A 80 6.10 24.41 45.99
CA THR A 80 5.01 23.60 46.55
C THR A 80 3.96 23.31 45.50
N HIS A 81 3.40 22.10 45.54
CA HIS A 81 2.16 21.76 44.82
C HIS A 81 1.26 20.89 45.72
N PRO A 82 -0.07 21.09 45.75
CA PRO A 82 -0.96 20.38 46.68
C PRO A 82 -0.89 18.85 46.63
N LEU A 83 -0.59 18.27 45.45
CA LEU A 83 -0.58 16.81 45.26
C LEU A 83 0.75 16.12 45.60
N CYS A 84 1.88 16.85 45.61
CA CYS A 84 3.20 16.26 45.88
C CYS A 84 3.92 16.90 47.08
N GLY A 85 3.39 17.98 47.64
CA GLY A 85 3.98 18.72 48.75
C GLY A 85 5.09 19.66 48.30
N GLU A 86 6.07 19.87 49.18
CA GLU A 86 7.21 20.74 48.97
C GLU A 86 8.38 19.98 48.35
N VAL A 87 8.94 20.50 47.25
CA VAL A 87 10.05 19.89 46.53
C VAL A 87 11.10 20.95 46.16
N PRO A 88 12.40 20.61 46.15
CA PRO A 88 13.46 21.54 45.76
C PRO A 88 13.59 21.67 44.24
N ILE A 89 14.17 22.78 43.77
CA ILE A 89 14.63 22.94 42.39
C ILE A 89 16.11 22.55 42.29
N LEU A 90 16.44 21.62 41.40
CA LEU A 90 17.79 21.10 41.18
C LEU A 90 18.36 21.52 39.81
N PRO A 91 19.70 21.62 39.67
CA PRO A 91 20.33 22.01 38.42
C PRO A 91 20.37 20.84 37.41
N ALA A 92 19.98 21.11 36.17
CA ALA A 92 19.98 20.16 35.06
C ALA A 92 20.26 20.87 33.73
N VAL A 93 21.45 20.62 33.16
CA VAL A 93 21.88 21.23 31.89
C VAL A 93 21.13 20.67 30.67
N PHE A 94 20.48 19.51 30.80
CA PHE A 94 19.70 18.89 29.73
C PHE A 94 18.33 19.57 29.51
N VAL A 95 17.89 20.42 30.44
CA VAL A 95 16.61 21.14 30.29
C VAL A 95 16.75 22.19 29.20
N ASP A 96 15.96 22.00 28.15
CA ASP A 96 15.92 22.88 26.98
C ASP A 96 14.94 24.04 27.24
N PRO A 97 15.39 25.31 27.26
CA PRO A 97 14.51 26.46 27.47
C PRO A 97 13.46 26.62 26.37
N ASP A 98 13.73 26.10 25.17
CA ASP A 98 12.84 26.18 24.03
C ASP A 98 11.84 25.02 23.98
N MET A 99 11.91 24.05 24.91
CA MET A 99 10.91 23.00 25.05
C MET A 99 9.91 23.36 26.14
N ALA A 100 8.65 23.57 25.75
CA ALA A 100 7.56 23.97 26.62
C ALA A 100 7.91 25.17 27.51
N THR A 101 8.09 25.01 28.83
CA THR A 101 8.39 26.11 29.78
C THR A 101 9.86 26.28 30.14
N GLY A 102 10.74 25.38 29.69
CA GLY A 102 12.13 25.33 30.16
C GLY A 102 12.27 24.92 31.63
N LEU A 103 11.22 24.34 32.24
CA LEU A 103 11.18 23.84 33.60
C LEU A 103 10.49 22.47 33.60
N VAL A 104 11.12 21.47 34.20
CA VAL A 104 10.64 20.09 34.14
C VAL A 104 10.39 19.57 35.55
N MET A 105 9.28 18.87 35.77
CA MET A 105 9.05 18.16 37.03
C MET A 105 9.74 16.79 36.98
N SER A 106 10.49 16.47 38.02
CA SER A 106 11.30 15.25 38.10
C SER A 106 10.52 14.13 38.79
N VAL A 107 10.36 12.99 38.12
CA VAL A 107 9.75 11.76 38.67
C VAL A 107 10.71 10.57 38.50
N PRO A 108 11.78 10.47 39.31
CA PRO A 108 12.85 9.48 39.15
C PRO A 108 12.39 8.01 39.16
N ALA A 109 11.24 7.70 39.78
CA ALA A 109 10.71 6.34 39.80
C ALA A 109 10.20 5.87 38.43
N HIS A 110 9.77 6.80 37.57
CA HIS A 110 9.02 6.53 36.35
C HIS A 110 9.63 7.16 35.09
N ALA A 111 10.66 8.01 35.24
CA ALA A 111 11.39 8.64 34.13
C ALA A 111 12.90 8.35 34.23
N PRO A 112 13.48 7.57 33.29
CA PRO A 112 14.90 7.26 33.27
C PRO A 112 15.84 8.48 33.28
N TYR A 113 15.51 9.53 32.51
CA TYR A 113 16.27 10.79 32.51
C TYR A 113 16.35 11.43 33.90
N ASP A 114 15.23 11.48 34.62
CA ASP A 114 15.16 12.06 35.96
C ASP A 114 15.98 11.26 36.98
N TYR A 115 15.93 9.93 36.89
CA TYR A 115 16.73 9.06 37.77
C TYR A 115 18.22 9.27 37.56
N ILE A 116 18.69 9.24 36.32
CA ILE A 116 20.12 9.41 36.03
C ILE A 116 20.59 10.81 36.44
N ALA A 117 19.80 11.85 36.14
CA ALA A 117 20.13 13.20 36.55
C ALA A 117 20.26 13.35 38.07
N LEU A 118 19.34 12.76 38.83
CA LEU A 118 19.42 12.73 40.28
C LEU A 118 20.62 11.91 40.78
N ARG A 119 20.83 10.72 40.22
CA ARG A 119 21.95 9.82 40.57
C ARG A 119 23.30 10.49 40.36
N ASP A 120 23.50 11.19 39.25
CA ASP A 120 24.75 11.88 38.92
C ASP A 120 25.05 13.00 39.91
N LEU A 121 24.03 13.73 40.38
CA LEU A 121 24.18 14.72 41.45
C LEU A 121 24.49 14.08 42.80
N GLN A 122 23.85 12.94 43.11
CA GLN A 122 24.07 12.18 44.34
C GLN A 122 25.46 11.56 44.41
N GLN A 123 26.00 11.07 43.29
CA GLN A 123 27.39 10.59 43.20
C GLN A 123 28.41 11.71 43.46
N LYS A 124 28.06 12.97 43.17
CA LYS A 124 28.85 14.16 43.52
C LYS A 124 28.63 14.64 44.96
N GLY A 125 27.86 13.89 45.77
CA GLY A 125 27.57 14.20 47.16
C GLY A 125 26.46 15.24 47.39
N ARG A 126 25.68 15.59 46.35
CA ARG A 126 24.57 16.56 46.44
C ARG A 126 23.22 15.85 46.51
N TYR A 127 22.28 16.37 47.30
CA TYR A 127 20.88 15.90 47.35
C TYR A 127 20.69 14.40 47.64
N THR A 128 21.57 13.81 48.44
CA THR A 128 21.59 12.36 48.78
C THR A 128 20.39 11.89 49.59
N THR A 129 19.56 12.82 50.10
CA THR A 129 18.35 12.52 50.87
C THR A 129 17.11 12.29 49.99
N ILE A 130 17.13 12.73 48.73
CA ILE A 130 16.01 12.60 47.81
C ILE A 130 15.92 11.14 47.32
N LYS A 131 14.73 10.54 47.43
CA LYS A 131 14.48 9.16 47.02
C LYS A 131 13.33 9.10 46.01
N PRO A 132 13.39 8.18 45.03
CA PRO A 132 12.27 7.91 44.12
C PRO A 132 10.99 7.53 44.88
N VAL A 133 9.84 7.93 44.34
CA VAL A 133 8.51 7.61 44.89
C VAL A 133 7.75 6.77 43.88
N GLY A 134 7.43 5.51 44.24
CA GLY A 134 6.74 4.57 43.37
C GLY A 134 5.24 4.88 43.30
N LEU A 135 4.71 4.96 42.08
CA LEU A 135 3.32 5.30 41.79
C LEU A 135 2.60 4.21 40.97
N ILE A 136 3.32 3.59 40.03
CA ILE A 136 2.77 2.70 39.01
C ILE A 136 3.35 1.31 39.19
N ARG A 137 2.46 0.31 39.24
CA ARG A 137 2.82 -1.10 39.12
C ARG A 137 2.79 -1.50 37.65
N VAL A 138 3.88 -2.11 37.17
CA VAL A 138 3.97 -2.72 35.84
C VAL A 138 4.48 -4.14 35.99
N ASP A 139 3.80 -5.11 35.36
CA ASP A 139 4.25 -6.49 35.40
C ASP A 139 5.62 -6.63 34.70
N GLY A 140 6.60 -7.21 35.39
CA GLY A 140 7.98 -7.36 34.90
C GLY A 140 8.96 -6.29 35.40
N TYR A 141 8.46 -5.24 36.06
CA TYR A 141 9.25 -4.27 36.83
C TYR A 141 8.89 -4.37 38.32
N GLY A 142 9.81 -4.02 39.21
CA GLY A 142 9.57 -3.93 40.65
C GLY A 142 8.98 -2.59 41.05
N GLU A 143 9.45 -2.03 42.18
CA GLU A 143 8.86 -0.83 42.80
C GLU A 143 9.13 0.45 42.01
N PHE A 144 10.27 0.51 41.30
CA PHE A 144 10.71 1.70 40.56
C PHE A 144 11.10 1.33 39.13
N PRO A 145 10.15 1.32 38.18
CA PRO A 145 10.39 0.88 36.81
C PRO A 145 11.57 1.57 36.12
N ALA A 146 11.72 2.89 36.28
CA ALA A 146 12.82 3.63 35.65
C ALA A 146 14.19 3.31 36.26
N VAL A 147 14.26 3.11 37.58
CA VAL A 147 15.51 2.76 38.28
C VAL A 147 16.00 1.41 37.79
N GLU A 148 15.13 0.41 37.79
CA GLU A 148 15.46 -0.94 37.36
C GLU A 148 15.80 -1.01 35.87
N ALA A 149 15.09 -0.26 35.03
CA ALA A 149 15.37 -0.16 33.60
C ALA A 149 16.78 0.39 33.35
N VAL A 150 17.15 1.48 34.03
CA VAL A 150 18.47 2.12 33.89
C VAL A 150 19.58 1.22 34.41
N GLU A 151 19.38 0.56 35.55
CA GLU A 151 20.38 -0.33 36.14
C GLU A 151 20.57 -1.60 35.31
N LYS A 152 19.50 -2.19 34.78
CA LYS A 152 19.57 -3.37 33.92
C LYS A 152 20.20 -3.07 32.56
N ALA A 153 20.03 -1.85 32.05
CA ALA A 153 20.62 -1.39 30.81
C ALA A 153 22.07 -0.88 30.98
N ASP A 154 22.64 -0.93 32.20
CA ASP A 154 23.99 -0.46 32.53
C ASP A 154 24.27 1.00 32.07
N ILE A 155 23.25 1.87 32.07
CA ILE A 155 23.43 3.26 31.61
C ILE A 155 24.22 4.08 32.64
N ILE A 156 25.35 4.64 32.18
CA ILE A 156 26.37 5.26 33.04
C ILE A 156 26.09 6.75 33.29
N ASN A 157 25.59 7.50 32.31
CA ASN A 157 25.34 8.95 32.44
C ASN A 157 24.22 9.42 31.49
N GLN A 158 23.91 10.71 31.56
CA GLN A 158 22.82 11.35 30.79
C GLN A 158 23.09 11.45 29.28
N ASP A 159 24.34 11.29 28.84
CA ASP A 159 24.74 11.44 27.43
C ASP A 159 24.63 10.11 26.65
N ASP A 160 24.15 9.03 27.28
CA ASP A 160 24.00 7.74 26.64
C ASP A 160 22.90 7.79 25.56
N PRO A 161 23.19 7.45 24.29
CA PRO A 161 22.22 7.49 23.21
C PRO A 161 21.05 6.51 23.39
N ASN A 162 21.20 5.48 24.24
CA ASN A 162 20.13 4.51 24.50
C ASN A 162 19.08 5.03 25.49
N LEU A 163 19.35 6.15 26.18
CA LEU A 163 18.47 6.66 27.24
C LEU A 163 17.11 7.12 26.72
N GLU A 164 17.06 7.68 25.51
CA GLU A 164 15.81 8.08 24.86
C GLU A 164 14.94 6.85 24.55
N ALA A 165 15.53 5.81 23.95
CA ALA A 165 14.85 4.56 23.65
C ALA A 165 14.32 3.88 24.92
N LEU A 166 15.15 3.84 25.98
CA LEU A 166 14.75 3.27 27.27
C LEU A 166 13.60 4.04 27.92
N THR A 167 13.61 5.38 27.83
CA THR A 167 12.52 6.22 28.34
C THR A 167 11.21 5.90 27.63
N GLN A 168 11.24 5.74 26.30
CA GLN A 168 10.05 5.36 25.53
C GLN A 168 9.57 3.94 25.85
N GLU A 169 10.48 3.00 26.12
CA GLU A 169 10.15 1.63 26.55
C GLU A 169 9.38 1.63 27.88
N VAL A 170 9.92 2.31 28.89
CA VAL A 170 9.28 2.42 30.22
C VAL A 170 7.92 3.11 30.10
N TYR A 171 7.82 4.20 29.34
CA TYR A 171 6.55 4.92 29.14
C TYR A 171 5.51 4.06 28.43
N SER A 172 5.92 3.29 27.42
CA SER A 172 5.03 2.39 26.68
C SER A 172 4.52 1.24 27.56
N ALA A 173 5.39 0.66 28.39
CA ALA A 173 5.01 -0.40 29.33
C ALA A 173 4.05 0.10 30.41
N GLU A 174 4.33 1.29 30.98
CA GLU A 174 3.45 1.94 31.96
C GLU A 174 2.10 2.32 31.36
N HIS A 175 2.07 2.85 30.13
CA HIS A 175 0.82 3.21 29.48
C HIS A 175 -0.02 1.99 29.07
N GLY A 176 0.64 0.93 28.59
CA GLY A 176 -0.02 -0.27 28.07
C GLY A 176 -0.58 -1.18 29.17
N THR A 177 0.26 -1.52 30.16
CA THR A 177 -0.08 -2.50 31.21
C THR A 177 -0.04 -1.93 32.63
N GLY A 178 0.44 -0.69 32.80
CA GLY A 178 0.62 -0.09 34.11
C GLY A 178 -0.70 0.24 34.83
N ARG A 179 -0.67 0.10 36.16
CA ARG A 179 -1.76 0.49 37.06
C ARG A 179 -1.22 1.36 38.19
N MET A 180 -1.93 2.45 38.50
CA MET A 180 -1.64 3.27 39.66
C MET A 180 -1.77 2.42 40.94
N TYR A 181 -0.95 2.69 41.96
CA TYR A 181 -1.14 2.08 43.28
C TYR A 181 -2.50 2.49 43.88
N ASP A 182 -3.03 1.67 44.79
CA ASP A 182 -4.38 1.86 45.35
C ASP A 182 -4.55 3.22 46.06
N GLN A 183 -3.50 3.70 46.71
CA GLN A 183 -3.47 5.02 47.36
C GLN A 183 -3.59 6.21 46.38
N PHE A 184 -3.33 5.97 45.09
CA PHE A 184 -3.48 6.93 43.99
C PHE A 184 -4.63 6.56 43.03
N GLY A 185 -5.57 5.72 43.49
CA GLY A 185 -6.81 5.39 42.79
C GLY A 185 -6.87 4.02 42.13
N GLY A 186 -5.77 3.26 42.06
CA GLY A 186 -5.79 1.84 41.63
C GLY A 186 -6.15 1.57 40.15
N LYS A 187 -6.41 2.62 39.36
CA LYS A 187 -6.88 2.52 37.96
C LYS A 187 -5.73 2.25 36.98
N PRO A 188 -6.02 1.68 35.79
CA PRO A 188 -5.04 1.64 34.70
C PRO A 188 -4.56 3.05 34.33
N VAL A 189 -3.27 3.18 34.01
CA VAL A 189 -2.62 4.48 33.72
C VAL A 189 -3.34 5.26 32.63
N LYS A 190 -3.82 4.59 31.58
CA LYS A 190 -4.58 5.21 30.50
C LYS A 190 -5.79 6.03 30.98
N PHE A 191 -6.53 5.52 31.97
CA PHE A 191 -7.69 6.23 32.54
C PHE A 191 -7.27 7.25 33.59
N ALA A 192 -6.28 6.91 34.43
CA ALA A 192 -5.77 7.79 35.47
C ALA A 192 -5.17 9.08 34.89
N ARG A 193 -4.51 9.00 33.73
CA ARG A 193 -3.94 10.15 33.02
C ARG A 193 -4.99 11.22 32.73
N ASP A 194 -6.11 10.83 32.13
CA ASP A 194 -7.16 11.78 31.74
C ASP A 194 -7.89 12.34 32.97
N GLU A 195 -8.15 11.50 33.97
CA GLU A 195 -8.81 11.90 35.22
C GLU A 195 -7.96 12.87 36.04
N ILE A 196 -6.67 12.59 36.21
CA ILE A 196 -5.75 13.46 36.95
C ILE A 196 -5.53 14.77 36.17
N ALA A 197 -5.45 14.72 34.83
CA ALA A 197 -5.41 15.94 34.03
C ALA A 197 -6.64 16.84 34.25
N GLN A 198 -7.83 16.24 34.36
CA GLN A 198 -9.06 16.95 34.68
C GLN A 198 -9.03 17.55 36.09
N VAL A 199 -8.60 16.79 37.11
CA VAL A 199 -8.45 17.29 38.49
C VAL A 199 -7.48 18.46 38.54
N LEU A 200 -6.30 18.32 37.93
CA LEU A 200 -5.30 19.39 37.85
C LEU A 200 -5.87 20.67 37.20
N THR A 201 -6.70 20.51 36.17
CA THR A 201 -7.30 21.64 35.46
C THR A 201 -8.42 22.30 36.26
N ALA A 202 -9.33 21.49 36.83
CA ALA A 202 -10.51 21.98 37.52
C ALA A 202 -10.21 22.54 38.92
N GLU A 203 -9.26 21.93 39.66
CA GLU A 203 -9.03 22.23 41.08
C GLU A 203 -7.70 22.94 41.34
N HIS A 204 -6.72 22.80 40.45
CA HIS A 204 -5.36 23.32 40.65
C HIS A 204 -4.91 24.33 39.60
N GLY A 205 -5.83 24.79 38.74
CA GLY A 205 -5.59 25.86 37.76
C GLY A 205 -4.58 25.48 36.67
N SER A 206 -4.23 24.20 36.53
CA SER A 206 -3.41 23.72 35.41
C SER A 206 -4.18 23.87 34.09
N PHE A 207 -3.49 23.94 32.97
CA PHE A 207 -4.14 24.02 31.66
C PHE A 207 -3.29 23.37 30.56
N ILE A 208 -3.78 23.41 29.33
CA ILE A 208 -3.08 22.84 28.18
C ILE A 208 -2.24 23.94 27.55
N MET A 209 -0.92 23.74 27.56
CA MET A 209 0.00 24.44 26.66
C MET A 209 0.20 23.56 25.41
N TYR A 210 0.00 24.14 24.24
CA TYR A 210 0.24 23.48 22.96
C TYR A 210 1.69 23.68 22.53
N GLU A 211 2.31 22.61 22.04
CA GLU A 211 3.70 22.62 21.59
C GLU A 211 3.92 21.54 20.53
N PHE A 212 4.92 21.72 19.68
CA PHE A 212 5.35 20.68 18.76
C PHE A 212 6.20 19.63 19.48
N ASP A 213 6.07 18.37 19.07
CA ASP A 213 6.97 17.29 19.46
C ASP A 213 8.39 17.50 18.91
N LEU A 214 8.49 18.15 17.76
CA LEU A 214 9.74 18.55 17.11
C LEU A 214 10.19 19.94 17.56
N ARG A 215 11.47 20.07 17.93
CA ARG A 215 12.11 21.33 18.35
C ARG A 215 11.93 22.46 17.33
N LEU A 216 12.01 22.13 16.04
CA LEU A 216 11.97 23.10 14.95
C LEU A 216 11.02 22.66 13.83
N VAL A 217 9.86 23.30 13.80
CA VAL A 217 8.94 23.25 12.67
C VAL A 217 9.11 24.54 11.87
N VAL A 218 9.36 24.42 10.57
CA VAL A 218 9.64 25.56 9.67
C VAL A 218 8.58 25.63 8.58
N CYS A 219 8.01 26.82 8.35
CA CYS A 219 7.08 27.07 7.25
C CYS A 219 7.81 27.05 5.90
N ARG A 220 7.03 27.02 4.81
CA ARG A 220 7.54 27.22 3.45
C ARG A 220 8.32 28.54 3.27
N CYS A 221 8.02 29.54 4.08
CA CYS A 221 8.69 30.84 4.12
C CYS A 221 10.04 30.85 4.85
N GLY A 222 10.46 29.75 5.47
CA GLY A 222 11.69 29.68 6.27
C GLY A 222 11.55 30.21 7.71
N ALA A 223 10.39 30.75 8.09
CA ALA A 223 10.10 31.14 9.47
C ALA A 223 9.74 29.94 10.35
N ARG A 224 10.06 30.04 11.64
CA ARG A 224 9.66 29.07 12.66
C ARG A 224 8.15 29.12 12.87
N VAL A 225 7.53 27.95 13.00
CA VAL A 225 6.09 27.78 13.24
C VAL A 225 5.83 27.69 14.73
N PHE A 226 4.76 28.33 15.19
CA PHE A 226 4.27 28.30 16.56
C PHE A 226 2.78 27.96 16.56
N VAL A 227 2.29 27.42 17.68
CA VAL A 227 0.85 27.23 17.88
C VAL A 227 0.24 28.55 18.35
N LYS A 228 -0.76 29.03 17.62
CA LYS A 228 -1.55 30.21 17.96
C LYS A 228 -3.00 29.82 18.17
N VAL A 229 -3.58 30.23 19.29
CA VAL A 229 -5.03 30.08 19.53
C VAL A 229 -5.75 31.19 18.78
N LEU A 230 -6.78 30.82 18.02
CA LEU A 230 -7.61 31.73 17.24
C LEU A 230 -9.07 31.51 17.66
N HIS A 231 -9.79 32.60 17.89
CA HIS A 231 -11.21 32.57 18.30
C HIS A 231 -12.19 32.63 17.13
N ASP A 232 -11.68 32.87 15.92
CA ASP A 232 -12.45 33.18 14.70
C ASP A 232 -12.13 32.23 13.53
N GLN A 233 -11.50 31.08 13.81
CA GLN A 233 -11.20 30.07 12.80
C GLN A 233 -12.47 29.28 12.44
N TRP A 234 -12.75 29.15 11.14
CA TRP A 234 -13.83 28.31 10.64
C TRP A 234 -13.39 26.85 10.53
N PHE A 235 -14.27 25.92 10.93
CA PHE A 235 -13.99 24.49 10.94
C PHE A 235 -15.06 23.69 10.18
N LEU A 236 -14.65 22.57 9.60
CA LEU A 236 -15.53 21.48 9.21
C LEU A 236 -15.61 20.49 10.38
N GLU A 237 -16.83 20.23 10.86
CA GLU A 237 -17.09 19.40 12.05
C GLU A 237 -17.04 17.89 11.72
N TYR A 238 -15.92 17.42 11.18
CA TYR A 238 -15.73 15.99 10.89
C TYR A 238 -15.78 15.12 12.15
N SER A 239 -15.70 15.72 13.35
CA SER A 239 -15.83 14.99 14.61
C SER A 239 -17.26 14.53 14.93
N ASP A 240 -18.28 15.04 14.23
CA ASP A 240 -19.69 14.66 14.43
C ASP A 240 -19.90 13.14 14.28
N PRO A 241 -20.32 12.43 15.36
CA PRO A 241 -20.56 10.99 15.32
C PRO A 241 -21.58 10.55 14.26
N ALA A 242 -22.61 11.36 13.99
CA ALA A 242 -23.62 11.02 13.00
C ALA A 242 -23.04 11.09 11.58
N TRP A 243 -22.22 12.09 11.30
CA TRP A 243 -21.55 12.22 10.00
C TRP A 243 -20.52 11.12 9.79
N LYS A 244 -19.71 10.80 10.81
CA LYS A 244 -18.79 9.66 10.78
C LYS A 244 -19.52 8.36 10.47
N GLN A 245 -20.67 8.11 11.11
CA GLN A 245 -21.45 6.91 10.87
C GLN A 245 -21.93 6.80 9.41
N GLN A 246 -22.38 7.91 8.80
CA GLN A 246 -22.77 7.92 7.39
C GLN A 246 -21.60 7.58 6.47
N VAL A 247 -20.43 8.12 6.75
CA VAL A 247 -19.19 7.83 5.99
C VAL A 247 -18.78 6.37 6.16
N SER A 248 -18.81 5.84 7.38
CA SER A 248 -18.52 4.43 7.65
C SER A 248 -19.51 3.49 6.95
N ASP A 249 -20.78 3.87 6.85
CA ASP A 249 -21.78 3.08 6.12
C ASP A 249 -21.56 3.15 4.60
N GLN A 250 -21.21 4.32 4.06
CA GLN A 250 -20.86 4.44 2.64
C GLN A 250 -19.61 3.64 2.30
N LEU A 251 -18.57 3.68 3.15
CA LEU A 251 -17.34 2.93 2.94
C LEU A 251 -17.62 1.44 2.73
N LYS A 252 -18.55 0.83 3.48
CA LYS A 252 -18.91 -0.61 3.35
C LYS A 252 -19.39 -0.99 1.94
N GLU A 253 -20.06 -0.07 1.26
CA GLU A 253 -20.59 -0.28 -0.10
C GLU A 253 -19.54 0.02 -1.19
N MET A 254 -18.51 0.80 -0.85
CA MET A 254 -17.49 1.22 -1.81
C MET A 254 -16.48 0.12 -2.14
N VAL A 255 -16.09 0.03 -3.41
CA VAL A 255 -14.97 -0.79 -3.87
C VAL A 255 -13.66 -0.04 -3.63
N LEU A 256 -12.82 -0.56 -2.73
CA LEU A 256 -11.50 0.01 -2.44
C LEU A 256 -10.42 -0.93 -2.97
N VAL A 257 -9.51 -0.39 -3.79
CA VAL A 257 -8.44 -1.15 -4.42
C VAL A 257 -7.09 -0.58 -3.99
N PRO A 258 -6.23 -1.35 -3.32
CA PRO A 258 -6.43 -2.74 -2.91
C PRO A 258 -7.34 -2.78 -1.66
N SER A 259 -7.99 -3.92 -1.40
CA SER A 259 -9.00 -4.05 -0.35
C SER A 259 -8.51 -3.68 1.06
N GLU A 260 -7.21 -3.83 1.29
CA GLU A 260 -6.49 -3.65 2.55
C GLU A 260 -6.47 -2.19 3.01
N VAL A 261 -6.56 -1.22 2.07
CA VAL A 261 -6.57 0.22 2.41
C VAL A 261 -7.82 0.64 3.17
N ARG A 262 -8.87 -0.19 3.17
CA ARG A 262 -10.08 0.01 3.98
C ARG A 262 -9.75 0.27 5.45
N THR A 263 -8.80 -0.48 6.01
CA THR A 263 -8.36 -0.32 7.40
C THR A 263 -7.85 1.11 7.67
N GLU A 264 -7.18 1.72 6.69
CA GLU A 264 -6.66 3.08 6.83
C GLU A 264 -7.76 4.14 6.69
N PHE A 265 -8.75 3.92 5.83
CA PHE A 265 -9.96 4.75 5.77
C PHE A 265 -10.74 4.70 7.10
N ASP A 266 -11.04 3.50 7.60
CA ASP A 266 -11.77 3.30 8.85
C ASP A 266 -11.04 3.98 10.01
N ARG A 267 -9.73 3.74 10.13
CA ARG A 267 -8.87 4.41 11.11
C ARG A 267 -8.96 5.93 10.97
N THR A 268 -8.86 6.45 9.76
CA THR A 268 -8.95 7.90 9.50
C THR A 268 -10.28 8.47 9.96
N VAL A 269 -11.40 7.86 9.59
CA VAL A 269 -12.73 8.28 10.02
C VAL A 269 -12.84 8.30 11.55
N ASP A 270 -12.29 7.30 12.23
CA ASP A 270 -12.33 7.21 13.69
C ASP A 270 -11.56 8.34 14.38
N TRP A 271 -10.30 8.60 14.00
CA TRP A 271 -9.47 9.60 14.70
C TRP A 271 -9.69 11.04 14.21
N LEU A 272 -10.24 11.24 13.02
CA LEU A 272 -10.40 12.58 12.43
C LEU A 272 -11.22 13.49 13.36
N LYS A 273 -10.67 14.67 13.63
CA LYS A 273 -11.31 15.75 14.40
C LYS A 273 -11.69 16.88 13.46
N ASP A 274 -12.20 17.96 14.02
CA ASP A 274 -12.59 19.13 13.25
C ASP A 274 -11.41 19.70 12.47
N TRP A 275 -11.69 20.10 11.24
CA TRP A 275 -10.66 20.54 10.30
C TRP A 275 -10.77 22.03 10.03
N ALA A 276 -9.69 22.77 10.30
CA ALA A 276 -9.60 24.19 10.01
C ALA A 276 -9.60 24.42 8.49
N CYS A 277 -10.77 24.75 7.94
CA CYS A 277 -11.02 24.78 6.50
C CYS A 277 -10.73 26.14 5.83
N THR A 278 -10.21 27.10 6.59
CA THR A 278 -9.89 28.43 6.07
C THR A 278 -8.50 28.93 6.43
N ARG A 279 -8.01 29.89 5.65
CA ARG A 279 -6.72 30.59 5.80
C ARG A 279 -6.88 32.08 5.49
N ARG A 280 -5.99 32.92 6.03
CA ARG A 280 -5.94 34.36 5.74
C ARG A 280 -4.99 34.75 4.59
N ILE A 281 -4.09 33.84 4.21
CA ILE A 281 -3.02 34.09 3.24
C ILE A 281 -3.03 32.97 2.20
N GLY A 282 -2.86 33.32 0.93
CA GLY A 282 -2.71 32.37 -0.18
C GLY A 282 -3.59 32.73 -1.36
N LEU A 283 -3.71 31.78 -2.29
CA LEU A 283 -4.72 31.79 -3.35
C LEU A 283 -5.83 30.83 -2.95
N GLY A 284 -7.06 31.14 -3.35
CA GLY A 284 -8.22 30.30 -3.06
C GLY A 284 -9.54 31.04 -3.28
N THR A 285 -10.64 30.37 -3.00
CA THR A 285 -11.98 30.96 -3.02
C THR A 285 -12.27 31.62 -1.67
N LYS A 286 -12.78 32.86 -1.67
CA LYS A 286 -13.18 33.54 -0.43
C LYS A 286 -14.40 32.87 0.18
N LEU A 287 -14.45 32.77 1.50
CA LEU A 287 -15.63 32.29 2.21
C LEU A 287 -16.78 33.30 1.99
N PRO A 288 -17.97 32.87 1.53
CA PRO A 288 -18.96 33.82 1.00
C PRO A 288 -19.62 34.70 2.06
N TRP A 289 -19.70 34.24 3.31
CA TRP A 289 -20.22 35.03 4.44
C TRP A 289 -19.14 35.73 5.26
N ASP A 290 -17.86 35.41 5.03
CA ASP A 290 -16.73 36.02 5.73
C ASP A 290 -15.52 36.16 4.79
N PRO A 291 -15.52 37.17 3.90
CA PRO A 291 -14.55 37.27 2.80
C PRO A 291 -13.12 37.62 3.23
N GLU A 292 -12.85 37.80 4.52
CA GLU A 292 -11.51 37.91 5.08
C GLU A 292 -10.79 36.54 5.07
N TRP A 293 -11.55 35.46 5.00
CA TRP A 293 -11.06 34.09 4.95
C TRP A 293 -11.11 33.51 3.54
N LEU A 294 -10.08 32.73 3.21
CA LEU A 294 -9.97 31.92 2.01
C LEU A 294 -10.19 30.46 2.40
N ILE A 295 -10.94 29.70 1.60
CA ILE A 295 -11.07 28.26 1.75
C ILE A 295 -9.72 27.62 1.40
N GLU A 296 -9.28 26.66 2.21
CA GLU A 296 -8.00 25.99 2.03
C GLU A 296 -8.08 24.83 1.02
N PRO A 297 -6.95 24.47 0.37
CA PRO A 297 -6.96 23.56 -0.79
C PRO A 297 -7.52 22.15 -0.55
N LEU A 298 -7.45 21.60 0.67
CA LEU A 298 -8.01 20.27 0.96
C LEU A 298 -9.53 20.31 1.21
N SER A 299 -10.11 21.49 1.41
CA SER A 299 -11.53 21.69 1.69
C SER A 299 -12.32 22.00 0.41
N ASP A 300 -11.76 22.79 -0.53
CA ASP A 300 -12.40 23.11 -1.81
C ASP A 300 -12.22 22.02 -2.91
N SER A 301 -11.39 21.01 -2.64
CA SER A 301 -11.07 19.92 -3.57
C SER A 301 -11.86 18.63 -3.33
N THR A 302 -13.06 18.70 -2.78
CA THR A 302 -13.78 17.51 -2.26
C THR A 302 -14.99 17.07 -3.08
N VAL A 303 -15.55 17.94 -3.92
CA VAL A 303 -16.72 17.63 -4.77
C VAL A 303 -16.59 18.14 -6.20
N TYR A 304 -15.39 18.59 -6.60
CA TYR A 304 -15.13 19.16 -7.92
C TYR A 304 -15.33 18.18 -9.09
N MET A 305 -15.43 16.88 -8.81
CA MET A 305 -15.78 15.85 -9.80
C MET A 305 -17.16 16.12 -10.41
N ALA A 306 -18.13 16.57 -9.59
CA ALA A 306 -19.44 17.00 -10.10
C ALA A 306 -19.32 18.21 -11.04
N TYR A 307 -18.41 19.14 -10.75
CA TYR A 307 -18.15 20.29 -11.62
C TYR A 307 -17.63 19.87 -13.01
N TYR A 308 -16.82 18.80 -13.11
CA TYR A 308 -16.34 18.32 -14.41
C TYR A 308 -17.47 18.00 -15.39
N THR A 309 -18.58 17.43 -14.91
CA THR A 309 -19.73 17.05 -15.74
C THR A 309 -20.38 18.25 -16.44
N ILE A 310 -20.28 19.44 -15.85
CA ILE A 310 -20.92 20.67 -16.35
C ILE A 310 -19.92 21.73 -16.81
N ALA A 311 -18.62 21.55 -16.57
CA ALA A 311 -17.59 22.57 -16.76
C ALA A 311 -17.57 23.16 -18.18
N ALA A 312 -17.77 22.35 -19.22
CA ALA A 312 -17.79 22.79 -20.61
C ALA A 312 -18.95 23.76 -20.93
N ARG A 313 -20.06 23.64 -20.19
CA ARG A 313 -21.26 24.48 -20.36
C ARG A 313 -21.24 25.67 -19.40
N VAL A 314 -20.92 25.46 -18.13
CA VAL A 314 -20.82 26.52 -17.11
C VAL A 314 -19.86 27.63 -17.52
N LYS A 315 -18.71 27.30 -18.13
CA LYS A 315 -17.73 28.29 -18.60
C LYS A 315 -18.28 29.28 -19.65
N LYS A 316 -19.43 29.00 -20.26
CA LYS A 316 -20.08 29.84 -21.27
C LYS A 316 -21.17 30.74 -20.68
N MET A 317 -21.58 30.51 -19.43
CA MET A 317 -22.59 31.30 -18.74
C MET A 317 -21.99 32.53 -18.07
N ASN A 318 -22.83 33.54 -17.81
CA ASN A 318 -22.45 34.65 -16.94
C ASN A 318 -22.28 34.14 -15.49
N PRO A 319 -21.08 34.29 -14.87
CA PRO A 319 -20.85 33.83 -13.50
C PRO A 319 -21.82 34.40 -12.46
N GLU A 320 -22.35 35.61 -12.67
CA GLU A 320 -23.32 36.23 -11.74
C GLU A 320 -24.66 35.49 -11.66
N LEU A 321 -24.99 34.68 -12.68
CA LEU A 321 -26.20 33.87 -12.69
C LEU A 321 -26.04 32.55 -11.91
N LEU A 322 -24.82 32.15 -11.57
CA LEU A 322 -24.49 30.89 -10.92
C LEU A 322 -24.72 30.97 -9.40
N THR A 323 -25.99 31.06 -9.01
CA THR A 323 -26.41 31.12 -7.62
C THR A 323 -26.50 29.73 -6.98
N PRO A 324 -26.57 29.62 -5.63
CA PRO A 324 -26.82 28.33 -4.96
C PRO A 324 -28.05 27.59 -5.48
N ALA A 325 -29.13 28.32 -5.80
CA ALA A 325 -30.36 27.75 -6.36
C ALA A 325 -30.14 27.07 -7.74
N VAL A 326 -29.23 27.61 -8.56
CA VAL A 326 -28.84 27.00 -9.84
C VAL A 326 -28.12 25.67 -9.61
N PHE A 327 -27.17 25.63 -8.67
CA PHE A 327 -26.45 24.39 -8.36
C PHE A 327 -27.33 23.35 -7.65
N ASP A 328 -28.22 23.78 -6.75
CA ASP A 328 -29.25 22.95 -6.13
C ASP A 328 -30.16 22.32 -7.20
N TYR A 329 -30.53 23.06 -8.24
CA TYR A 329 -31.29 22.51 -9.36
C TYR A 329 -30.48 21.50 -10.17
N ILE A 330 -29.28 21.88 -10.63
CA ILE A 330 -28.43 21.02 -11.48
C ILE A 330 -28.15 19.70 -10.77
N PHE A 331 -27.67 19.75 -9.53
CA PHE A 331 -27.17 18.58 -8.82
C PHE A 331 -28.25 17.83 -8.03
N LEU A 332 -29.20 18.55 -7.41
CA LEU A 332 -30.19 17.94 -6.51
C LEU A 332 -31.61 17.96 -7.06
N GLY A 333 -31.86 18.65 -8.17
CA GLY A 333 -33.19 18.74 -8.79
C GLY A 333 -34.17 19.59 -8.01
N LYS A 334 -33.68 20.44 -7.11
CA LYS A 334 -34.53 21.32 -6.31
C LYS A 334 -35.01 22.48 -7.17
N GLU A 335 -36.30 22.48 -7.48
CA GLU A 335 -36.94 23.56 -8.22
C GLU A 335 -37.03 24.84 -7.40
N THR A 336 -36.71 25.97 -8.04
CA THR A 336 -36.91 27.31 -7.47
C THR A 336 -37.52 28.24 -8.52
N PRO A 337 -38.38 29.20 -8.12
CA PRO A 337 -38.92 30.17 -9.06
C PRO A 337 -37.81 31.00 -9.72
N ASN A 338 -37.96 31.29 -11.02
CA ASN A 338 -37.08 32.18 -11.80
C ASN A 338 -35.63 31.68 -12.00
N LEU A 339 -35.42 30.37 -12.12
CA LEU A 339 -34.13 29.85 -12.56
C LEU A 339 -33.74 30.41 -13.94
N PRO A 340 -32.52 30.95 -14.09
CA PRO A 340 -32.06 31.52 -15.36
C PRO A 340 -31.78 30.42 -16.38
N GLU A 341 -31.87 30.76 -17.67
CA GLU A 341 -31.35 29.93 -18.78
C GLU A 341 -31.77 28.45 -18.70
N ARG A 342 -33.06 28.19 -18.45
CA ARG A 342 -33.58 26.86 -18.09
C ARG A 342 -33.11 25.71 -18.99
N GLU A 343 -33.12 25.91 -20.31
CA GLU A 343 -32.67 24.90 -21.28
C GLU A 343 -31.21 24.49 -21.05
N GLN A 344 -30.32 25.43 -20.73
CA GLN A 344 -28.93 25.13 -20.42
C GLN A 344 -28.79 24.36 -19.10
N LEU A 345 -29.58 24.74 -18.09
CA LEU A 345 -29.58 24.05 -16.80
C LEU A 345 -30.08 22.61 -16.92
N ASP A 346 -31.13 22.39 -17.71
CA ASP A 346 -31.68 21.06 -18.00
C ASP A 346 -30.63 20.17 -18.70
N ALA A 347 -29.90 20.74 -19.66
CA ALA A 347 -28.80 20.05 -20.32
C ALA A 347 -27.66 19.74 -19.35
N MET A 348 -27.26 20.67 -18.48
CA MET A 348 -26.23 20.43 -17.46
C MET A 348 -26.64 19.35 -16.45
N ARG A 349 -27.90 19.38 -15.99
CA ARG A 349 -28.45 18.34 -15.12
C ARG A 349 -28.46 16.98 -15.80
N THR A 350 -28.81 16.92 -17.08
CA THR A 350 -28.79 15.67 -17.86
C THR A 350 -27.37 15.09 -17.95
N GLU A 351 -26.36 15.93 -18.23
CA GLU A 351 -24.95 15.51 -18.25
C GLU A 351 -24.50 15.02 -16.87
N PHE A 352 -24.81 15.76 -15.81
CA PHE A 352 -24.48 15.36 -14.45
C PHE A 352 -25.10 14.01 -14.09
N LEU A 353 -26.40 13.81 -14.31
CA LEU A 353 -27.09 12.55 -14.02
C LEU A 353 -26.67 11.39 -14.91
N PHE A 354 -26.08 11.66 -16.08
CA PHE A 354 -25.50 10.64 -16.94
C PHE A 354 -24.14 10.16 -16.43
N TRP A 355 -23.27 11.09 -16.00
CA TRP A 355 -21.89 10.79 -15.60
C TRP A 355 -21.71 10.49 -14.11
N TYR A 356 -22.68 10.85 -13.25
CA TYR A 356 -22.59 10.72 -11.80
C TYR A 356 -23.53 9.63 -11.26
N PRO A 357 -23.14 8.88 -10.21
CA PRO A 357 -21.89 8.97 -9.44
C PRO A 357 -20.65 8.59 -10.25
N TYR A 358 -19.48 9.07 -9.83
CA TYR A 358 -18.25 8.58 -10.45
C TYR A 358 -18.00 7.12 -10.05
N ASP A 359 -17.53 6.33 -11.00
CA ASP A 359 -17.22 4.91 -10.78
C ASP A 359 -15.97 4.73 -9.93
N PHE A 360 -14.86 5.33 -10.33
CA PHE A 360 -13.59 5.19 -9.62
C PHE A 360 -12.84 6.50 -9.50
N ARG A 361 -12.35 6.79 -8.29
CA ARG A 361 -11.37 7.84 -8.03
C ARG A 361 -9.98 7.25 -7.88
N PHE A 362 -9.04 7.73 -8.68
CA PHE A 362 -7.64 7.33 -8.64
C PHE A 362 -6.81 8.35 -7.87
N SER A 363 -5.96 7.90 -6.94
CA SER A 363 -5.14 8.79 -6.11
C SER A 363 -4.04 8.03 -5.38
N ALA A 364 -3.01 8.72 -4.92
CA ALA A 364 -1.96 8.12 -4.10
C ALA A 364 -2.41 7.86 -2.65
N LYS A 365 -1.73 6.91 -1.99
CA LYS A 365 -2.01 6.45 -0.61
C LYS A 365 -1.89 7.54 0.47
N ASP A 366 -1.06 8.54 0.25
CA ASP A 366 -0.87 9.68 1.16
C ASP A 366 -2.13 10.55 1.32
N LEU A 367 -3.05 10.49 0.35
CA LEU A 367 -4.30 11.25 0.36
C LEU A 367 -5.45 10.53 1.08
N ILE A 368 -5.27 9.29 1.56
CA ILE A 368 -6.30 8.56 2.33
C ILE A 368 -6.68 9.34 3.59
N SER A 369 -5.67 9.73 4.37
CA SER A 369 -5.86 10.37 5.69
C SER A 369 -6.43 11.79 5.65
N ASN A 370 -6.70 12.33 4.45
CA ASN A 370 -7.15 13.70 4.22
C ASN A 370 -8.14 13.75 3.04
N HIS A 371 -7.72 14.21 1.88
CA HIS A 371 -8.53 14.50 0.70
C HIS A 371 -9.48 13.37 0.28
N LEU A 372 -9.05 12.10 0.26
CA LEU A 372 -9.93 10.99 -0.10
C LEU A 372 -11.03 10.77 0.94
N THR A 373 -10.69 10.85 2.23
CA THR A 373 -11.68 10.75 3.30
C THR A 373 -12.63 11.95 3.27
N PHE A 374 -12.10 13.18 3.14
CA PHE A 374 -12.90 14.42 3.09
C PHE A 374 -13.89 14.43 1.93
N GLN A 375 -13.51 13.88 0.76
CA GLN A 375 -14.43 13.67 -0.34
C GLN A 375 -15.64 12.85 0.09
N ILE A 376 -15.45 11.74 0.81
CA ILE A 376 -16.57 10.87 1.23
C ILE A 376 -17.48 11.62 2.22
N PHE A 377 -16.90 12.33 3.19
CA PHE A 377 -17.64 13.20 4.11
C PHE A 377 -18.53 14.18 3.34
N HIS A 378 -17.95 14.96 2.42
CA HIS A 378 -18.71 15.98 1.69
C HIS A 378 -19.74 15.38 0.71
N HIS A 379 -19.43 14.24 0.09
CA HIS A 379 -20.40 13.56 -0.77
C HIS A 379 -21.61 13.08 0.02
N CYS A 380 -21.41 12.47 1.19
CA CYS A 380 -22.50 12.03 2.07
C CYS A 380 -23.39 13.20 2.54
N SER A 381 -22.81 14.39 2.72
CA SER A 381 -23.57 15.58 3.14
C SER A 381 -24.36 16.24 2.01
N ILE A 382 -23.85 16.21 0.78
CA ILE A 382 -24.41 16.98 -0.34
C ILE A 382 -25.35 16.13 -1.20
N PHE A 383 -24.94 14.89 -1.51
CA PHE A 383 -25.60 14.08 -2.52
C PHE A 383 -26.46 12.96 -1.91
N PRO A 384 -27.59 12.61 -2.55
CA PRO A 384 -28.37 11.43 -2.15
C PRO A 384 -27.59 10.13 -2.39
N LYS A 385 -28.00 9.05 -1.72
CA LYS A 385 -27.30 7.75 -1.74
C LYS A 385 -26.97 7.22 -3.14
N ASN A 386 -27.86 7.42 -4.12
CA ASN A 386 -27.67 6.96 -5.50
C ASN A 386 -26.65 7.79 -6.31
N LEU A 387 -26.13 8.88 -5.75
CA LEU A 387 -25.12 9.76 -6.33
C LEU A 387 -23.82 9.75 -5.50
N LEU A 388 -23.67 8.80 -4.58
CA LEU A 388 -22.45 8.62 -3.80
C LEU A 388 -21.39 7.81 -4.58
N PRO A 389 -20.09 8.06 -4.34
CA PRO A 389 -18.99 7.38 -5.02
C PRO A 389 -19.06 5.84 -5.00
N HIS A 390 -18.78 5.18 -6.13
CA HIS A 390 -18.73 3.71 -6.18
C HIS A 390 -17.42 3.12 -5.67
N GLY A 391 -16.27 3.71 -6.02
CA GLY A 391 -14.98 3.13 -5.63
C GLY A 391 -13.78 4.07 -5.72
N MET A 392 -12.68 3.62 -5.14
CA MET A 392 -11.39 4.31 -5.17
C MET A 392 -10.25 3.33 -5.42
N VAL A 393 -9.31 3.72 -6.27
CA VAL A 393 -8.07 3.00 -6.54
C VAL A 393 -6.90 3.80 -6.00
N VAL A 394 -6.19 3.21 -5.05
CA VAL A 394 -5.08 3.82 -4.35
C VAL A 394 -3.77 3.38 -4.98
N PHE A 395 -2.96 4.36 -5.40
CA PHE A 395 -1.65 4.15 -5.97
C PHE A 395 -0.53 4.16 -4.92
N GLY A 396 0.50 3.37 -5.20
CA GLY A 396 1.80 3.48 -4.55
C GLY A 396 2.55 4.76 -4.96
N MET A 397 3.77 4.90 -4.46
CA MET A 397 4.65 6.05 -4.71
C MET A 397 5.78 5.68 -5.66
N GLY A 398 6.26 6.65 -6.43
CA GLY A 398 7.42 6.49 -7.28
C GLY A 398 8.75 6.67 -6.54
N LEU A 399 9.70 5.78 -6.80
CA LEU A 399 11.11 5.88 -6.43
C LEU A 399 11.97 6.15 -7.67
N LEU A 400 13.15 6.71 -7.47
CA LEU A 400 14.18 6.90 -8.49
C LEU A 400 15.49 6.30 -7.99
N ASN A 401 15.95 5.23 -8.64
CA ASN A 401 17.12 4.45 -8.24
C ASN A 401 17.09 4.02 -6.75
N GLY A 402 15.93 3.54 -6.29
CA GLY A 402 15.69 3.11 -4.92
C GLY A 402 15.53 4.24 -3.90
N ALA A 403 15.67 5.51 -4.30
CA ALA A 403 15.49 6.66 -3.42
C ALA A 403 14.15 7.35 -3.66
N LYS A 404 13.52 7.86 -2.60
CA LYS A 404 12.33 8.71 -2.72
C LYS A 404 12.65 9.95 -3.55
N MET A 405 11.82 10.24 -4.55
CA MET A 405 11.97 11.43 -5.37
C MET A 405 11.71 12.69 -4.54
N SER A 406 12.60 13.67 -4.62
CA SER A 406 12.47 14.95 -3.92
C SER A 406 13.06 16.08 -4.74
N SER A 407 12.26 17.12 -5.01
CA SER A 407 12.72 18.31 -5.71
C SER A 407 13.88 19.00 -4.98
N SER A 408 13.90 18.96 -3.63
CA SER A 408 14.98 19.54 -2.83
C SER A 408 16.31 18.80 -2.96
N LYS A 409 16.28 17.50 -3.29
CA LYS A 409 17.48 16.68 -3.51
C LYS A 409 17.88 16.63 -5.00
N GLY A 410 17.11 17.28 -5.88
CA GLY A 410 17.33 17.27 -7.33
C GLY A 410 17.11 15.91 -7.99
N ASN A 411 16.59 14.91 -7.29
CA ASN A 411 16.37 13.55 -7.79
C ASN A 411 14.92 13.34 -8.23
N VAL A 412 14.45 14.17 -9.16
CA VAL A 412 13.11 14.08 -9.75
C VAL A 412 13.26 13.91 -11.25
N TYR A 413 12.44 13.03 -11.81
CA TYR A 413 12.30 12.91 -13.25
C TYR A 413 10.96 13.54 -13.66
N LEU A 414 10.99 14.62 -14.45
CA LEU A 414 9.77 15.25 -14.92
C LEU A 414 9.11 14.39 -15.99
N LEU A 415 7.78 14.40 -16.04
CA LEU A 415 7.02 13.61 -17.03
C LEU A 415 7.38 14.01 -18.47
N GLU A 416 7.55 15.31 -18.73
CA GLU A 416 7.93 15.82 -20.05
C GLU A 416 9.31 15.29 -20.47
N ASP A 417 10.30 15.33 -19.57
CA ASP A 417 11.63 14.78 -19.83
C ASP A 417 11.57 13.27 -20.11
N ALA A 418 10.73 12.54 -19.37
CA ALA A 418 10.56 11.10 -19.55
C ALA A 418 9.98 10.76 -20.93
N ILE A 419 8.93 11.49 -21.34
CA ILE A 419 8.29 11.30 -22.64
C ILE A 419 9.25 11.68 -23.76
N ASN A 420 9.95 12.80 -23.66
CA ASN A 420 10.90 13.26 -24.69
C ASN A 420 12.10 12.31 -24.85
N THR A 421 12.56 11.70 -23.75
CA THR A 421 13.72 10.81 -23.76
C THR A 421 13.37 9.39 -24.22
N PHE A 422 12.27 8.83 -23.71
CA PHE A 422 11.96 7.40 -23.88
C PHE A 422 10.78 7.14 -24.82
N GLY A 423 9.94 8.13 -25.09
CA GLY A 423 8.68 7.99 -25.83
C GLY A 423 7.51 7.62 -24.93
N ALA A 424 6.32 8.12 -25.25
CA ALA A 424 5.13 7.99 -24.41
C ALA A 424 4.75 6.51 -24.13
N ASP A 425 4.72 5.66 -25.16
CA ASP A 425 4.40 4.23 -25.01
C ASP A 425 5.39 3.49 -24.11
N THR A 426 6.69 3.80 -24.25
CA THR A 426 7.73 3.23 -23.40
C THR A 426 7.48 3.58 -21.93
N VAL A 427 7.22 4.87 -21.65
CA VAL A 427 6.94 5.33 -20.27
C VAL A 427 5.69 4.66 -19.73
N ARG A 428 4.62 4.59 -20.52
CA ARG A 428 3.35 3.95 -20.12
C ARG A 428 3.51 2.47 -19.82
N MET A 429 4.08 1.70 -20.75
CA MET A 429 4.31 0.26 -20.58
C MET A 429 5.26 -0.03 -19.41
N PHE A 430 6.27 0.81 -19.21
CA PHE A 430 7.16 0.69 -18.05
C PHE A 430 6.41 0.89 -16.73
N LEU A 431 5.62 1.96 -16.61
CA LEU A 431 4.86 2.24 -15.38
C LEU A 431 3.85 1.14 -15.08
N ILE A 432 3.12 0.68 -16.09
CA ILE A 432 2.14 -0.41 -15.98
C ILE A 432 2.80 -1.75 -15.60
N GLY A 433 3.99 -2.03 -16.14
CA GLY A 433 4.72 -3.29 -15.88
C GLY A 433 5.56 -3.31 -14.60
N SER A 434 5.81 -2.16 -13.97
CA SER A 434 6.72 -2.07 -12.82
C SER A 434 6.12 -2.68 -11.54
N GLY A 435 4.82 -2.61 -11.37
CA GLY A 435 4.09 -3.10 -10.21
C GLY A 435 2.59 -2.96 -10.42
N GLU A 436 1.80 -3.59 -9.55
CA GLU A 436 0.38 -3.27 -9.51
C GLU A 436 0.18 -1.82 -9.04
N PRO A 437 -0.95 -1.16 -9.39
CA PRO A 437 -1.22 0.24 -9.05
C PRO A 437 -0.83 0.65 -7.63
N TRP A 438 -1.18 -0.18 -6.65
CA TRP A 438 -0.98 0.09 -5.22
C TRP A 438 0.42 -0.19 -4.70
N GLN A 439 1.32 -0.69 -5.55
CA GLN A 439 2.71 -0.93 -5.22
C GLN A 439 3.57 0.27 -5.60
N ASP A 440 4.61 0.51 -4.80
CA ASP A 440 5.62 1.50 -5.15
C ASP A 440 6.44 1.00 -6.35
N PHE A 441 6.75 1.87 -7.31
CA PHE A 441 7.59 1.52 -8.47
C PHE A 441 8.98 2.17 -8.34
N ASP A 442 9.99 1.56 -8.95
CA ASP A 442 11.36 2.09 -8.97
C ASP A 442 11.80 2.44 -10.39
N TRP A 443 11.90 3.73 -10.68
CA TRP A 443 12.36 4.23 -11.96
C TRP A 443 13.87 4.02 -12.11
N ARG A 444 14.26 3.28 -13.15
CA ARG A 444 15.65 3.09 -13.59
C ARG A 444 15.73 3.21 -15.10
N ASN A 445 16.59 4.11 -15.60
CA ASN A 445 16.68 4.41 -17.02
C ASN A 445 17.01 3.17 -17.88
N GLU A 446 17.78 2.22 -17.34
CA GLU A 446 18.13 0.97 -18.01
C GLU A 446 16.90 0.08 -18.22
N LEU A 447 16.00 0.02 -17.22
CA LEU A 447 14.76 -0.76 -17.30
C LEU A 447 13.79 -0.12 -18.31
N VAL A 448 13.63 1.20 -18.26
CA VAL A 448 12.80 1.96 -19.21
C VAL A 448 13.31 1.77 -20.65
N SER A 449 14.63 1.82 -20.84
CA SER A 449 15.26 1.58 -22.15
C SER A 449 15.05 0.13 -22.64
N SER A 450 14.99 -0.83 -21.72
CA SER A 450 14.67 -2.23 -22.04
C SER A 450 13.23 -2.37 -22.52
N THR A 451 12.27 -1.67 -21.90
CA THR A 451 10.87 -1.65 -22.33
C THR A 451 10.72 -1.15 -23.76
N ARG A 452 11.48 -0.13 -24.17
CA ARG A 452 11.46 0.35 -25.56
C ARG A 452 11.82 -0.75 -26.56
N LYS A 453 12.87 -1.53 -26.25
CA LYS A 453 13.31 -2.66 -27.09
C LYS A 453 12.28 -3.79 -27.13
N GLN A 454 11.46 -3.95 -26.09
CA GLN A 454 10.36 -4.90 -26.09
C GLN A 454 9.25 -4.45 -27.06
N ILE A 455 8.85 -3.18 -27.01
CA ILE A 455 7.85 -2.60 -27.93
C ILE A 455 8.32 -2.72 -29.39
N GLU A 456 9.58 -2.38 -29.67
CA GLU A 456 10.16 -2.50 -31.02
C GLU A 456 10.14 -3.95 -31.53
N ARG A 457 10.42 -4.92 -30.65
CA ARG A 457 10.38 -6.36 -30.99
C ARG A 457 8.96 -6.87 -31.23
N PHE A 458 8.01 -6.42 -30.41
CA PHE A 458 6.59 -6.69 -30.61
C PHE A 458 6.12 -6.17 -31.97
N ALA A 459 6.42 -4.91 -32.30
CA ALA A 459 6.06 -4.32 -33.59
C ALA A 459 6.70 -5.07 -34.77
N SER A 460 7.98 -5.47 -34.65
CA SER A 460 8.64 -6.32 -35.64
C SER A 460 7.92 -7.66 -35.82
N THR A 461 7.53 -8.30 -34.71
CA THR A 461 6.84 -9.59 -34.72
C THR A 461 5.49 -9.49 -35.42
N ILE A 462 4.73 -8.42 -35.17
CA ILE A 462 3.46 -8.16 -35.87
C ILE A 462 3.71 -7.94 -37.37
N ARG A 463 4.71 -7.16 -37.75
CA ARG A 463 5.03 -6.92 -39.17
C ARG A 463 5.49 -8.19 -39.90
N GLU A 464 6.18 -9.10 -39.22
CA GLU A 464 6.54 -10.41 -39.75
C GLU A 464 5.29 -11.23 -40.13
N THR A 465 4.16 -11.07 -39.42
CA THR A 465 2.92 -11.80 -39.73
C THR A 465 2.27 -11.32 -41.04
N PHE A 466 2.54 -10.09 -41.48
CA PHE A 466 1.98 -9.55 -42.74
C PHE A 466 2.50 -10.30 -43.96
N ALA A 467 3.71 -10.85 -43.87
CA ALA A 467 4.32 -11.68 -44.91
C ALA A 467 3.86 -13.15 -44.87
N ALA A 468 3.03 -13.54 -43.89
CA ALA A 468 2.59 -14.91 -43.74
C ALA A 468 1.61 -15.34 -44.85
N GLY A 469 1.95 -16.44 -45.53
CA GLY A 469 1.13 -17.08 -46.56
C GLY A 469 1.08 -18.61 -46.42
N GLY A 470 1.36 -19.13 -45.22
CA GLY A 470 1.37 -20.56 -44.93
C GLY A 470 -0.01 -21.18 -44.98
N LYS A 471 -0.04 -22.49 -45.24
CA LYS A 471 -1.26 -23.30 -45.10
C LYS A 471 -1.56 -23.49 -43.62
N SER A 472 -2.83 -23.67 -43.28
CA SER A 472 -3.20 -23.99 -41.91
C SER A 472 -2.55 -25.30 -41.45
N ALA A 473 -2.04 -25.29 -40.22
CA ALA A 473 -1.39 -26.40 -39.56
C ALA A 473 -2.15 -26.77 -38.26
N PRO A 474 -2.09 -28.02 -37.78
CA PRO A 474 -2.77 -28.41 -36.53
C PRO A 474 -2.42 -27.55 -35.31
N ILE A 475 -1.19 -27.04 -35.25
CA ILE A 475 -0.71 -26.12 -34.20
C ILE A 475 -1.46 -24.76 -34.19
N ASP A 476 -2.12 -24.39 -35.29
CA ASP A 476 -2.94 -23.17 -35.36
C ASP A 476 -4.10 -23.21 -34.38
N GLN A 477 -4.74 -24.38 -34.23
CA GLN A 477 -5.87 -24.56 -33.32
C GLN A 477 -5.44 -24.36 -31.87
N TRP A 478 -4.25 -24.86 -31.52
CA TRP A 478 -3.65 -24.62 -30.21
C TRP A 478 -3.43 -23.12 -29.96
N LEU A 479 -2.82 -22.40 -30.90
CA LEU A 479 -2.54 -20.97 -30.73
C LEU A 479 -3.83 -20.13 -30.61
N LEU A 480 -4.87 -20.46 -31.39
CA LEU A 480 -6.19 -19.82 -31.29
C LEU A 480 -6.89 -20.09 -29.96
N SER A 481 -6.75 -21.30 -29.41
CA SER A 481 -7.26 -21.65 -28.08
C SER A 481 -6.54 -20.87 -26.98
N ARG A 482 -5.21 -20.83 -27.03
CA ARG A 482 -4.38 -20.05 -26.09
C ARG A 482 -4.69 -18.55 -26.11
N MET A 483 -4.96 -17.99 -27.28
CA MET A 483 -5.42 -16.61 -27.42
C MET A 483 -6.70 -16.35 -26.62
N GLN A 484 -7.65 -17.30 -26.57
CA GLN A 484 -8.87 -17.14 -25.79
C GLN A 484 -8.58 -17.03 -24.29
N GLU A 485 -7.66 -17.85 -23.79
CA GLU A 485 -7.26 -17.79 -22.38
C GLU A 485 -6.59 -16.46 -22.05
N HIS A 486 -5.71 -15.94 -22.92
CA HIS A 486 -5.12 -14.63 -22.70
C HIS A 486 -6.15 -13.50 -22.78
N ILE A 487 -7.14 -13.55 -23.69
CA ILE A 487 -8.25 -12.57 -23.69
C ILE A 487 -8.96 -12.59 -22.34
N ARG A 488 -9.29 -13.78 -21.82
CA ARG A 488 -9.97 -13.97 -20.54
C ARG A 488 -9.18 -13.39 -19.38
N GLU A 489 -7.91 -13.77 -19.25
CA GLU A 489 -7.08 -13.37 -18.11
C GLU A 489 -6.69 -11.89 -18.17
N VAL A 490 -6.43 -11.33 -19.36
CA VAL A 490 -6.17 -9.89 -19.51
C VAL A 490 -7.41 -9.07 -19.15
N THR A 491 -8.59 -9.49 -19.62
CA THR A 491 -9.85 -8.80 -19.32
C THR A 491 -10.11 -8.82 -17.81
N ARG A 492 -10.00 -10.00 -17.18
CA ARG A 492 -10.16 -10.16 -15.73
C ARG A 492 -9.16 -9.30 -14.96
N ALA A 493 -7.90 -9.28 -15.36
CA ALA A 493 -6.87 -8.48 -14.68
C ALA A 493 -7.17 -6.98 -14.81
N MET A 494 -7.55 -6.50 -16.00
CA MET A 494 -7.92 -5.09 -16.22
C MET A 494 -9.15 -4.67 -15.41
N GLU A 495 -10.19 -5.49 -15.34
CA GLU A 495 -11.39 -5.23 -14.52
C GLU A 495 -11.07 -5.15 -13.02
N ASN A 496 -10.04 -5.87 -12.56
CA ASN A 496 -9.57 -5.84 -11.18
C ASN A 496 -8.43 -4.83 -10.94
N PHE A 497 -8.14 -3.95 -11.90
CA PHE A 497 -7.03 -2.99 -11.86
C PHE A 497 -5.64 -3.63 -11.67
N GLN A 498 -5.48 -4.91 -12.00
CA GLN A 498 -4.22 -5.64 -11.94
C GLN A 498 -3.41 -5.39 -13.22
N THR A 499 -2.95 -4.15 -13.41
CA THR A 499 -2.34 -3.70 -14.65
C THR A 499 -1.04 -4.44 -15.00
N ARG A 500 -0.26 -4.86 -13.99
CA ARG A 500 0.97 -5.62 -14.24
C ARG A 500 0.64 -7.05 -14.67
N GLN A 501 -0.29 -7.71 -14.00
CA GLN A 501 -0.79 -9.02 -14.41
C GLN A 501 -1.39 -8.98 -15.82
N ALA A 502 -2.19 -7.94 -16.13
CA ALA A 502 -2.75 -7.74 -17.47
C ALA A 502 -1.65 -7.63 -18.54
N LEU A 503 -0.60 -6.85 -18.28
CA LEU A 503 0.55 -6.76 -19.20
C LEU A 503 1.31 -8.09 -19.30
N GLN A 504 1.44 -8.83 -18.19
CA GLN A 504 2.11 -10.13 -18.17
C GLN A 504 1.45 -11.11 -19.15
N GLU A 505 0.13 -11.20 -19.12
CA GLU A 505 -0.64 -12.05 -20.03
C GLU A 505 -0.71 -11.48 -21.45
N ALA A 506 -1.00 -10.18 -21.58
CA ALA A 506 -1.17 -9.53 -22.87
C ALA A 506 0.13 -9.44 -23.68
N PHE A 507 1.29 -9.40 -23.03
CA PHE A 507 2.57 -9.26 -23.70
C PHE A 507 3.39 -10.54 -23.62
N PHE A 508 3.84 -10.93 -22.42
CA PHE A 508 4.79 -12.03 -22.24
C PHE A 508 4.15 -13.41 -22.45
N GLY A 509 2.87 -13.57 -22.12
CA GLY A 509 2.09 -14.77 -22.42
C GLY A 509 2.05 -15.06 -23.93
N PHE A 510 1.55 -14.08 -24.70
CA PHE A 510 1.57 -14.14 -26.17
C PHE A 510 2.97 -14.36 -26.75
N GLU A 511 4.01 -13.67 -26.26
CA GLU A 511 5.38 -13.87 -26.74
C GLU A 511 5.87 -15.32 -26.52
N SER A 512 5.56 -15.92 -25.37
CA SER A 512 5.91 -17.32 -25.07
C SER A 512 5.21 -18.28 -26.04
N ASP A 513 3.91 -18.10 -26.23
CA ASP A 513 3.12 -18.99 -27.08
C ASP A 513 3.49 -18.85 -28.57
N LEU A 514 3.78 -17.63 -29.04
CA LEU A 514 4.32 -17.39 -30.38
C LEU A 514 5.73 -17.95 -30.56
N LYS A 515 6.56 -17.96 -29.52
CA LYS A 515 7.89 -18.58 -29.55
C LYS A 515 7.76 -20.10 -29.72
N TRP A 516 6.88 -20.74 -28.97
CA TRP A 516 6.59 -22.18 -29.13
C TRP A 516 6.01 -22.48 -30.51
N TYR A 517 5.01 -21.71 -30.95
CA TYR A 517 4.41 -21.81 -32.27
C TYR A 517 5.45 -21.73 -33.39
N ARG A 518 6.35 -20.73 -33.35
CA ARG A 518 7.44 -20.57 -34.31
C ARG A 518 8.39 -21.75 -34.31
N ARG A 519 8.73 -22.29 -33.14
CA ARG A 519 9.57 -23.49 -33.00
C ARG A 519 8.89 -24.70 -33.63
N ARG A 520 7.59 -24.91 -33.37
CA ARG A 520 6.78 -26.00 -33.92
C ARG A 520 6.68 -25.98 -35.45
N LEU A 521 6.75 -24.80 -36.06
CA LEU A 521 6.78 -24.60 -37.51
C LEU A 521 8.19 -24.70 -38.14
N GLY A 522 9.21 -25.11 -37.38
CA GLY A 522 10.58 -25.24 -37.89
C GLY A 522 11.37 -23.93 -37.97
N GLY A 523 11.01 -22.94 -37.15
CA GLY A 523 11.80 -21.72 -36.93
C GLY A 523 11.32 -20.47 -37.67
N ASN A 524 10.33 -20.58 -38.57
CA ASN A 524 9.75 -19.44 -39.30
C ASN A 524 8.26 -19.27 -39.00
N LEU A 525 7.76 -18.03 -39.00
CA LEU A 525 6.33 -17.70 -38.86
C LEU A 525 5.58 -17.84 -40.20
N ILE A 526 5.64 -19.02 -40.82
CA ILE A 526 4.89 -19.35 -42.04
C ILE A 526 3.65 -20.18 -41.66
N GLY A 527 2.94 -19.69 -40.65
CA GLY A 527 1.72 -20.30 -40.12
C GLY A 527 0.50 -20.07 -41.01
N GLY A 528 -0.65 -20.58 -40.57
CA GLY A 528 -1.93 -20.27 -41.22
C GLY A 528 -2.17 -18.77 -41.26
N LYS A 529 -2.36 -18.21 -42.47
CA LYS A 529 -2.55 -16.77 -42.67
C LYS A 529 -3.69 -16.19 -41.81
N GLU A 530 -4.83 -16.88 -41.77
CA GLU A 530 -6.01 -16.46 -41.00
C GLU A 530 -5.73 -16.44 -39.50
N THR A 531 -5.05 -17.47 -38.99
CA THR A 531 -4.64 -17.56 -37.58
C THR A 531 -3.71 -16.42 -37.19
N LEU A 532 -2.67 -16.15 -37.98
CA LEU A 532 -1.73 -15.07 -37.68
C LEU A 532 -2.36 -13.68 -37.78
N GLN A 533 -3.31 -13.48 -38.70
CA GLN A 533 -4.09 -12.24 -38.78
C GLN A 533 -5.00 -12.06 -37.56
N ALA A 534 -5.70 -13.12 -37.13
CA ALA A 534 -6.55 -13.09 -35.94
C ALA A 534 -5.73 -12.78 -34.67
N ILE A 535 -4.59 -13.47 -34.50
CA ILE A 535 -3.67 -13.24 -33.38
C ILE A 535 -3.13 -11.82 -33.39
N SER A 536 -2.67 -11.31 -34.53
CA SER A 536 -2.12 -9.95 -34.63
C SER A 536 -3.17 -8.89 -34.28
N SER A 537 -4.40 -9.01 -34.82
CA SER A 537 -5.50 -8.10 -34.51
C SER A 537 -5.88 -8.11 -33.03
N THR A 538 -5.97 -9.29 -32.41
CA THR A 538 -6.27 -9.41 -30.98
C THR A 538 -5.15 -8.86 -30.13
N TRP A 539 -3.91 -9.23 -30.42
CA TRP A 539 -2.75 -8.85 -29.61
C TRP A 539 -2.54 -7.33 -29.57
N VAL A 540 -2.65 -6.67 -30.75
CA VAL A 540 -2.57 -5.20 -30.83
C VAL A 540 -3.72 -4.53 -30.07
N ARG A 541 -4.95 -5.08 -30.12
CA ARG A 541 -6.10 -4.54 -29.36
C ARG A 541 -5.93 -4.68 -27.85
N LEU A 542 -5.42 -5.81 -27.37
CA LEU A 542 -5.18 -6.01 -25.93
C LEU A 542 -4.12 -5.05 -25.37
N LEU A 543 -3.13 -4.68 -26.20
CA LEU A 543 -2.07 -3.75 -25.82
C LEU A 543 -2.41 -2.27 -26.06
N ALA A 544 -3.49 -1.96 -26.78
CA ALA A 544 -3.89 -0.59 -27.11
C ALA A 544 -4.07 0.34 -25.89
N PRO A 545 -4.63 -0.11 -24.74
CA PRO A 545 -4.71 0.73 -23.55
C PRO A 545 -3.33 1.06 -22.94
N ILE A 546 -2.29 0.28 -23.25
CA ILE A 546 -0.96 0.40 -22.66
C ILE A 546 -0.04 1.19 -23.59
N ILE A 547 0.04 0.78 -24.86
CA ILE A 547 0.90 1.36 -25.91
C ILE A 547 0.06 1.90 -27.10
N PRO A 548 -0.81 2.91 -26.86
CA PRO A 548 -1.80 3.34 -27.85
C PRO A 548 -1.17 3.85 -29.16
N PHE A 549 -0.02 4.52 -29.13
CA PHE A 549 0.56 5.10 -30.34
C PHE A 549 1.10 4.03 -31.29
N THR A 550 1.84 3.06 -30.74
CA THR A 550 2.29 1.87 -31.46
C THR A 550 1.11 1.03 -31.92
N GLY A 551 0.07 0.92 -31.09
CA GLY A 551 -1.17 0.23 -31.41
C GLY A 551 -1.86 0.81 -32.64
N GLU A 552 -2.05 2.14 -32.70
CA GLU A 552 -2.64 2.83 -33.85
C GLU A 552 -1.81 2.65 -35.13
N GLU A 553 -0.48 2.74 -35.04
CA GLU A 553 0.41 2.52 -36.18
C GLU A 553 0.26 1.10 -36.76
N LEU A 554 0.34 0.07 -35.90
CA LEU A 554 0.20 -1.32 -36.31
C LEU A 554 -1.21 -1.64 -36.81
N TRP A 555 -2.25 -1.04 -36.22
CA TRP A 555 -3.64 -1.17 -36.67
C TRP A 555 -3.83 -0.67 -38.10
N ALA A 556 -3.27 0.51 -38.41
CA ALA A 556 -3.29 1.08 -39.75
C ALA A 556 -2.46 0.26 -40.75
N GLU A 557 -1.27 -0.21 -40.35
CA GLU A 557 -0.42 -1.08 -41.19
C GLU A 557 -1.09 -2.42 -41.52
N MET A 558 -1.89 -2.97 -40.60
CA MET A 558 -2.74 -4.14 -40.84
C MET A 558 -3.87 -3.90 -41.84
N GLY A 559 -4.08 -2.66 -42.29
CA GLY A 559 -5.16 -2.27 -43.20
C GLY A 559 -6.54 -2.15 -42.54
N GLN A 560 -6.57 -2.13 -41.21
CA GLN A 560 -7.82 -1.94 -40.45
C GLN A 560 -8.35 -0.51 -40.61
N GLN A 561 -9.66 -0.35 -40.45
CA GLN A 561 -10.33 0.94 -40.60
C GLN A 561 -10.60 1.60 -39.24
N GLY A 562 -10.60 2.93 -39.22
CA GLY A 562 -10.80 3.70 -38.00
C GLY A 562 -9.61 3.66 -37.04
N LEU A 563 -9.79 4.26 -35.87
CA LEU A 563 -8.78 4.27 -34.80
C LEU A 563 -8.97 3.03 -33.92
N ILE A 564 -7.87 2.39 -33.51
CA ILE A 564 -7.94 1.23 -32.59
C ILE A 564 -8.57 1.62 -31.25
N SER A 565 -8.43 2.89 -30.86
CA SER A 565 -9.06 3.46 -29.66
C SER A 565 -10.59 3.33 -29.64
N PHE A 566 -11.23 3.14 -30.80
CA PHE A 566 -12.68 2.91 -30.94
C PHE A 566 -13.02 1.47 -31.35
N ALA A 567 -12.04 0.59 -31.51
CA ALA A 567 -12.28 -0.80 -31.84
C ALA A 567 -12.86 -1.55 -30.62
N SER A 568 -13.74 -2.52 -30.88
CA SER A 568 -14.28 -3.37 -29.82
C SER A 568 -13.17 -4.17 -29.13
N TRP A 569 -13.28 -4.26 -27.80
CA TRP A 569 -12.42 -5.13 -27.00
C TRP A 569 -12.54 -6.58 -27.49
N PRO A 570 -11.45 -7.37 -27.54
CA PRO A 570 -11.53 -8.79 -27.87
C PRO A 570 -12.37 -9.55 -26.84
N GLU A 571 -13.31 -10.37 -27.31
CA GLU A 571 -14.13 -11.24 -26.47
C GLU A 571 -13.75 -12.71 -26.69
N VAL A 572 -13.91 -13.52 -25.64
CA VAL A 572 -13.64 -14.96 -25.68
C VAL A 572 -14.62 -15.64 -26.63
N ASN A 573 -14.09 -16.41 -27.57
CA ASN A 573 -14.85 -17.30 -28.41
C ASN A 573 -14.65 -18.75 -27.96
N GLU A 574 -15.67 -19.30 -27.29
CA GLU A 574 -15.66 -20.67 -26.76
C GLU A 574 -15.51 -21.73 -27.86
N ASP A 575 -15.94 -21.47 -29.11
CA ASP A 575 -15.79 -22.40 -30.24
C ASP A 575 -14.32 -22.58 -30.69
N LEU A 576 -13.44 -21.64 -30.31
CA LEU A 576 -12.00 -21.71 -30.62
C LEU A 576 -11.20 -22.39 -29.51
N ILE A 577 -11.83 -22.74 -28.39
CA ILE A 577 -11.15 -23.42 -27.28
C ILE A 577 -10.98 -24.91 -27.63
N ALA A 578 -9.73 -25.35 -27.64
CA ALA A 578 -9.34 -26.71 -27.99
C ALA A 578 -8.48 -27.32 -26.87
N VAL A 579 -9.16 -27.76 -25.81
CA VAL A 579 -8.52 -28.34 -24.61
C VAL A 579 -7.60 -29.51 -24.98
N SER A 580 -8.02 -30.39 -25.89
CA SER A 580 -7.21 -31.51 -26.38
C SER A 580 -5.88 -31.05 -27.02
N ALA A 581 -5.92 -29.97 -27.81
CA ALA A 581 -4.74 -29.39 -28.45
C ALA A 581 -3.80 -28.74 -27.41
N GLU A 582 -4.36 -28.06 -26.40
CA GLU A 582 -3.58 -27.51 -25.28
C GLU A 582 -2.86 -28.60 -24.49
N ILE A 583 -3.54 -29.68 -24.14
CA ILE A 583 -2.95 -30.81 -23.41
C ILE A 583 -1.86 -31.49 -24.24
N ALA A 584 -2.09 -31.70 -25.53
CA ALA A 584 -1.13 -32.33 -26.44
C ALA A 584 0.16 -31.50 -26.58
N GLU A 585 0.04 -30.19 -26.75
CA GLU A 585 1.22 -29.32 -26.89
C GLU A 585 1.93 -29.09 -25.55
N GLU A 586 1.24 -29.09 -24.40
CA GLU A 586 1.86 -29.09 -23.07
C GLU A 586 2.67 -30.38 -22.82
N LEU A 587 2.15 -31.54 -23.25
CA LEU A 587 2.89 -32.80 -23.19
C LEU A 587 4.17 -32.76 -24.04
N LEU A 588 4.06 -32.22 -25.26
CA LEU A 588 5.18 -32.08 -26.18
C LEU A 588 6.25 -31.13 -25.65
N SER A 589 5.86 -29.91 -25.25
CA SER A 589 6.79 -28.87 -24.78
C SER A 589 7.61 -29.36 -23.57
N ARG A 590 6.94 -29.94 -22.57
CA ARG A 590 7.59 -30.54 -21.39
C ARG A 590 8.56 -31.65 -21.76
N THR A 591 8.17 -32.53 -22.68
CA THR A 591 9.02 -33.65 -23.11
C THR A 591 10.25 -33.15 -23.86
N VAL A 592 10.10 -32.12 -24.70
CA VAL A 592 11.24 -31.47 -25.37
C VAL A 592 12.19 -30.83 -24.35
N GLU A 593 11.68 -30.13 -23.34
CA GLU A 593 12.49 -29.56 -22.26
C GLU A 593 13.24 -30.62 -21.46
N ASP A 594 12.59 -31.74 -21.16
CA ASP A 594 13.21 -32.90 -20.49
C ASP A 594 14.33 -33.49 -21.36
N ILE A 595 14.09 -33.69 -22.67
CA ILE A 595 15.09 -34.19 -23.62
C ILE A 595 16.29 -33.24 -23.67
N GLU A 596 16.07 -31.94 -23.84
CA GLU A 596 17.15 -30.94 -23.84
C GLU A 596 17.96 -30.94 -22.55
N SER A 597 17.28 -31.03 -21.41
CA SER A 597 17.92 -31.07 -20.10
C SER A 597 18.83 -32.30 -19.97
N ILE A 598 18.38 -33.45 -20.46
CA ILE A 598 19.20 -34.67 -20.49
C ILE A 598 20.38 -34.48 -21.47
N LEU A 599 20.14 -33.96 -22.67
CA LEU A 599 21.17 -33.73 -23.69
C LEU A 599 22.30 -32.81 -23.21
N ARG A 600 22.01 -31.82 -22.34
CA ARG A 600 23.02 -30.94 -21.74
C ARG A 600 23.90 -31.64 -20.69
N ILE A 601 23.41 -32.71 -20.08
CA ILE A 601 24.08 -33.41 -18.97
C ILE A 601 24.90 -34.60 -19.49
N ILE A 602 24.42 -35.31 -20.51
CA ILE A 602 25.09 -36.50 -21.02
C ILE A 602 26.45 -36.15 -21.64
N HIS A 603 27.43 -37.05 -21.50
CA HIS A 603 28.78 -36.88 -22.05
C HIS A 603 29.01 -37.73 -23.30
N ILE A 604 27.94 -38.27 -23.87
CA ILE A 604 27.95 -39.08 -25.10
C ILE A 604 27.43 -38.24 -26.27
N LYS A 605 27.87 -38.56 -27.49
CA LYS A 605 27.30 -37.95 -28.70
C LYS A 605 26.00 -38.70 -29.06
N PRO A 606 24.82 -38.07 -28.90
CA PRO A 606 23.55 -38.71 -29.18
C PRO A 606 23.39 -38.98 -30.68
N ARG A 607 22.72 -40.09 -31.00
CA ARG A 607 22.37 -40.54 -32.35
C ARG A 607 20.85 -40.65 -32.53
N SER A 608 20.16 -41.08 -31.48
CA SER A 608 18.71 -41.22 -31.49
C SER A 608 18.09 -40.96 -30.12
N VAL A 609 16.82 -40.58 -30.13
CA VAL A 609 15.96 -40.44 -28.96
C VAL A 609 14.77 -41.38 -29.11
N THR A 610 14.56 -42.26 -28.14
CA THR A 610 13.36 -43.08 -28.05
C THR A 610 12.48 -42.57 -26.92
N ILE A 611 11.25 -42.20 -27.25
CA ILE A 611 10.21 -41.77 -26.33
C ILE A 611 9.30 -42.97 -26.03
N CYS A 612 9.33 -43.43 -24.78
CA CYS A 612 8.49 -44.53 -24.31
C CYS A 612 7.26 -43.99 -23.57
N VAL A 613 6.08 -44.17 -24.15
CA VAL A 613 4.81 -43.71 -23.56
C VAL A 613 4.28 -44.67 -22.50
N ALA A 614 3.53 -44.14 -21.53
CA ALA A 614 3.05 -44.93 -20.40
C ALA A 614 1.99 -45.96 -20.83
N PRO A 615 2.01 -47.19 -20.28
CA PRO A 615 0.99 -48.20 -20.57
C PRO A 615 -0.33 -47.88 -19.85
N ASP A 616 -1.45 -48.37 -20.39
CA ASP A 616 -2.81 -48.06 -19.91
C ASP A 616 -3.04 -48.28 -18.40
N TRP A 617 -2.46 -49.35 -17.84
CA TRP A 617 -2.62 -49.65 -16.42
C TRP A 617 -1.99 -48.60 -15.50
N LYS A 618 -0.98 -47.83 -15.96
CA LYS A 618 -0.43 -46.70 -15.20
C LYS A 618 -1.31 -45.47 -15.29
N TRP A 619 -2.03 -45.30 -16.41
CA TRP A 619 -3.07 -44.26 -16.55
C TRP A 619 -4.23 -44.49 -15.59
N GLU A 620 -4.65 -45.74 -15.39
CA GLU A 620 -5.65 -46.11 -14.37
C GLU A 620 -5.17 -45.73 -12.97
N ILE A 621 -3.92 -46.06 -12.62
CA ILE A 621 -3.32 -45.67 -11.34
C ILE A 621 -3.26 -44.16 -11.19
N PHE A 622 -2.85 -43.43 -12.22
CA PHE A 622 -2.77 -41.97 -12.18
C PHE A 622 -4.16 -41.34 -11.98
N ARG A 623 -5.19 -41.87 -12.66
CA ARG A 623 -6.58 -41.47 -12.44
C ARG A 623 -7.03 -41.74 -11.01
N MET A 624 -6.78 -42.94 -10.48
CA MET A 624 -7.12 -43.28 -9.09
C MET A 624 -6.42 -42.36 -8.09
N VAL A 625 -5.16 -42.01 -8.31
CA VAL A 625 -4.42 -41.04 -7.49
C VAL A 625 -5.05 -39.65 -7.56
N ALA A 626 -5.43 -39.20 -8.76
CA ALA A 626 -6.03 -37.88 -8.96
C ALA A 626 -7.41 -37.74 -8.30
N THR A 627 -8.22 -38.81 -8.32
CA THR A 627 -9.59 -38.83 -7.80
C THR A 627 -9.71 -39.26 -6.33
N ALA A 628 -8.62 -39.66 -5.67
CA ALA A 628 -8.67 -40.16 -4.30
C ALA A 628 -9.00 -39.06 -3.28
N GLU A 629 -9.88 -39.39 -2.33
CA GLU A 629 -10.28 -38.50 -1.24
C GLU A 629 -9.17 -38.33 -0.19
N ASP A 630 -8.53 -39.44 0.23
CA ASP A 630 -7.42 -39.44 1.19
C ASP A 630 -6.05 -39.55 0.50
N LYS A 631 -5.54 -38.40 0.09
CA LYS A 631 -4.22 -38.29 -0.55
C LYS A 631 -3.04 -38.70 0.36
N LYS A 632 -3.23 -38.83 1.67
CA LYS A 632 -2.17 -39.29 2.61
C LYS A 632 -2.05 -40.80 2.67
N ASN A 633 -3.16 -41.54 2.45
CA ASN A 633 -3.18 -43.00 2.46
C ASN A 633 -3.43 -43.63 1.08
N VAL A 634 -3.32 -42.83 0.00
CA VAL A 634 -3.57 -43.22 -1.40
C VAL A 634 -2.93 -44.54 -1.80
N ILE A 635 -1.72 -44.85 -1.31
CA ILE A 635 -1.04 -46.12 -1.61
C ILE A 635 -1.81 -47.31 -1.05
N LYS A 636 -2.31 -47.21 0.18
CA LYS A 636 -3.05 -48.29 0.84
C LYS A 636 -4.44 -48.48 0.24
N GLU A 637 -5.06 -47.39 -0.20
CA GLU A 637 -6.37 -47.38 -0.84
C GLU A 637 -6.31 -48.02 -2.23
N ILE A 638 -5.42 -47.53 -3.09
CA ILE A 638 -5.30 -48.00 -4.48
C ILE A 638 -4.85 -49.47 -4.54
N MET A 639 -4.01 -49.92 -3.61
CA MET A 639 -3.57 -51.33 -3.54
C MET A 639 -4.65 -52.31 -3.09
N GLN A 640 -5.84 -51.85 -2.69
CA GLN A 640 -7.00 -52.71 -2.41
C GLN A 640 -7.74 -53.14 -3.69
N HIS A 641 -7.53 -52.44 -4.81
CA HIS A 641 -8.10 -52.82 -6.11
C HIS A 641 -7.39 -54.05 -6.68
N GLU A 642 -8.17 -55.09 -7.01
CA GLU A 642 -7.66 -56.39 -7.45
C GLU A 642 -6.82 -56.30 -8.74
N GLU A 643 -7.25 -55.44 -9.67
CA GLU A 643 -6.57 -55.15 -10.95
C GLU A 643 -5.16 -54.58 -10.75
N VAL A 644 -4.97 -53.71 -9.75
CA VAL A 644 -3.68 -53.11 -9.39
C VAL A 644 -2.83 -54.10 -8.59
N ARG A 645 -3.43 -54.80 -7.63
CA ARG A 645 -2.76 -55.78 -6.77
C ARG A 645 -2.19 -56.96 -7.56
N SER A 646 -2.83 -57.37 -8.65
CA SER A 646 -2.38 -58.46 -9.53
C SER A 646 -0.97 -58.23 -10.11
N ARG A 647 -0.51 -56.97 -10.19
CA ARG A 647 0.81 -56.56 -10.71
C ARG A 647 1.89 -56.45 -9.62
N GLY A 648 1.56 -56.71 -8.36
CA GLY A 648 2.52 -56.84 -7.26
C GLY A 648 3.40 -55.61 -7.02
N LYS A 649 4.72 -55.80 -7.02
CA LYS A 649 5.70 -54.75 -6.70
C LYS A 649 5.69 -53.60 -7.71
N ASP A 650 5.52 -53.90 -9.00
CA ASP A 650 5.53 -52.90 -10.07
C ASP A 650 4.35 -51.92 -9.95
N ALA A 651 3.20 -52.41 -9.48
CA ALA A 651 2.06 -51.55 -9.14
C ALA A 651 2.34 -50.66 -7.94
N ALA A 652 2.90 -51.19 -6.85
CA ALA A 652 3.22 -50.40 -5.66
C ALA A 652 4.22 -49.27 -5.96
N ASP A 653 5.22 -49.54 -6.81
CA ASP A 653 6.18 -48.54 -7.26
C ASP A 653 5.54 -47.52 -8.21
N ALA A 654 4.67 -47.95 -9.13
CA ALA A 654 3.92 -47.05 -10.01
C ALA A 654 2.97 -46.13 -9.23
N VAL A 655 2.25 -46.61 -8.22
CA VAL A 655 1.40 -45.77 -7.36
C VAL A 655 2.24 -44.69 -6.69
N ARG A 656 3.37 -45.05 -6.07
CA ARG A 656 4.27 -44.09 -5.42
C ARG A 656 4.82 -43.05 -6.39
N GLN A 657 5.20 -43.48 -7.59
CA GLN A 657 5.72 -42.61 -8.64
C GLN A 657 4.64 -41.68 -9.19
N CYS A 658 3.43 -42.17 -9.46
CA CYS A 658 2.29 -41.38 -9.89
C CYS A 658 1.87 -40.36 -8.81
N THR A 659 1.84 -40.73 -7.52
CA THR A 659 1.57 -39.79 -6.42
C THR A 659 2.61 -38.67 -6.36
N THR A 660 3.89 -39.03 -6.48
CA THR A 660 4.98 -38.04 -6.49
C THR A 660 4.89 -37.13 -7.71
N HIS A 661 4.53 -37.68 -8.88
CA HIS A 661 4.41 -36.93 -10.11
C HIS A 661 3.21 -36.00 -10.10
N TYR A 662 2.05 -36.47 -9.63
CA TYR A 662 0.82 -35.69 -9.44
C TYR A 662 1.09 -34.39 -8.66
N HIS A 663 1.84 -34.46 -7.55
CA HIS A 663 2.17 -33.27 -6.76
C HIS A 663 3.07 -32.25 -7.46
N ARG A 664 3.69 -32.60 -8.60
CA ARG A 664 4.48 -31.69 -9.43
C ARG A 664 3.67 -31.04 -10.55
N LEU A 665 2.45 -31.50 -10.79
CA LEU A 665 1.53 -30.92 -11.77
C LEU A 665 0.61 -29.91 -11.08
N SER A 666 0.17 -28.88 -11.81
CA SER A 666 -0.86 -27.98 -11.30
C SER A 666 -2.20 -28.72 -11.21
N SER A 667 -3.04 -28.36 -10.25
CA SER A 667 -4.37 -28.96 -10.10
C SER A 667 -5.20 -28.80 -11.37
N THR A 668 -5.17 -27.61 -11.98
CA THR A 668 -5.89 -27.29 -13.23
C THR A 668 -5.46 -28.18 -14.39
N LEU A 669 -4.16 -28.46 -14.53
CA LEU A 669 -3.67 -29.34 -15.59
C LEU A 669 -4.09 -30.79 -15.34
N VAL A 670 -4.06 -31.25 -14.09
CA VAL A 670 -4.51 -32.62 -13.77
C VAL A 670 -6.00 -32.77 -14.08
N ASP A 671 -6.83 -31.82 -13.67
CA ASP A 671 -8.27 -31.87 -13.94
C ASP A 671 -8.55 -31.98 -15.45
N ARG A 672 -7.87 -31.16 -16.26
CA ARG A 672 -7.94 -31.22 -17.74
C ARG A 672 -7.49 -32.56 -18.30
N ILE A 673 -6.38 -33.13 -17.82
CA ILE A 673 -5.87 -34.45 -18.27
C ILE A 673 -6.85 -35.58 -17.92
N ILE A 674 -7.54 -35.50 -16.77
CA ILE A 674 -8.49 -36.53 -16.35
C ILE A 674 -9.78 -36.46 -17.16
N GLU A 675 -10.24 -35.24 -17.46
CA GLU A 675 -11.41 -34.97 -18.31
C GLU A 675 -11.15 -35.40 -19.76
N ASP A 676 -9.99 -35.02 -20.32
CA ASP A 676 -9.60 -35.32 -21.68
C ASP A 676 -8.21 -35.98 -21.72
N ARG A 677 -8.19 -37.32 -21.63
CA ARG A 677 -6.97 -38.12 -21.62
C ARG A 677 -6.27 -38.03 -22.99
N PRO A 678 -5.03 -37.51 -23.07
CA PRO A 678 -4.31 -37.48 -24.33
C PRO A 678 -3.85 -38.89 -24.72
N ASP A 679 -3.92 -39.19 -26.03
CA ASP A 679 -3.21 -40.32 -26.60
C ASP A 679 -1.74 -39.92 -26.83
N GLU A 680 -0.88 -40.18 -25.82
CA GLU A 680 0.53 -39.82 -25.88
C GLU A 680 1.22 -40.39 -27.12
N PHE A 681 0.87 -41.62 -27.52
CA PHE A 681 1.50 -42.28 -28.66
C PHE A 681 1.21 -41.52 -29.94
N GLU A 682 -0.06 -41.18 -30.17
CA GLU A 682 -0.48 -40.40 -31.33
C GLU A 682 0.10 -38.98 -31.30
N VAL A 683 0.11 -38.31 -30.14
CA VAL A 683 0.66 -36.95 -29.98
C VAL A 683 2.14 -36.92 -30.39
N PHE A 684 2.97 -37.81 -29.84
CA PHE A 684 4.40 -37.85 -30.19
C PHE A 684 4.63 -38.35 -31.61
N SER A 685 3.82 -39.30 -32.09
CA SER A 685 3.96 -39.84 -33.45
C SER A 685 3.63 -38.79 -34.51
N ALA A 686 2.57 -38.01 -34.30
CA ALA A 686 2.18 -36.91 -35.16
C ALA A 686 3.23 -35.77 -35.15
N ALA A 687 3.90 -35.54 -34.02
CA ALA A 687 4.94 -34.53 -33.87
C ALA A 687 6.35 -35.03 -34.21
N ARG A 688 6.51 -36.29 -34.65
CA ARG A 688 7.81 -36.92 -34.85
C ARG A 688 8.74 -36.14 -35.77
N GLU A 689 8.25 -35.70 -36.94
CA GLU A 689 9.06 -34.95 -37.90
C GLU A 689 9.57 -33.63 -37.29
N PHE A 690 8.73 -32.95 -36.51
CA PHE A 690 9.14 -31.77 -35.76
C PHE A 690 10.25 -32.12 -34.76
N LEU A 691 10.06 -33.16 -33.94
CA LEU A 691 11.04 -33.58 -32.92
C LEU A 691 12.39 -33.96 -33.56
N GLU A 692 12.36 -34.67 -34.70
CA GLU A 692 13.58 -35.05 -35.42
C GLU A 692 14.36 -33.83 -35.93
N ASN A 693 13.65 -32.86 -36.51
CA ASN A 693 14.24 -31.63 -37.03
C ASN A 693 14.75 -30.70 -35.93
N ASP A 694 13.96 -30.54 -34.86
CA ASP A 694 14.25 -29.63 -33.75
C ASP A 694 15.42 -30.13 -32.89
N LEU A 695 15.50 -31.44 -32.65
CA LEU A 695 16.59 -32.06 -31.90
C LEU A 695 17.83 -32.37 -32.77
N GLY A 696 17.65 -32.45 -34.10
CA GLY A 696 18.70 -32.91 -35.02
C GLY A 696 19.06 -34.39 -34.82
N LEU A 697 18.14 -35.20 -34.32
CA LEU A 697 18.33 -36.61 -33.95
C LEU A 697 17.20 -37.47 -34.50
N LYS A 698 17.45 -38.75 -34.75
CA LYS A 698 16.38 -39.68 -35.12
C LYS A 698 15.48 -39.92 -33.90
N VAL A 699 14.17 -39.83 -34.06
CA VAL A 699 13.19 -39.99 -32.97
C VAL A 699 12.34 -41.22 -33.22
N GLU A 700 12.18 -42.05 -32.19
CA GLU A 700 11.30 -43.22 -32.20
C GLU A 700 10.31 -43.13 -31.05
N VAL A 701 9.03 -43.41 -31.32
CA VAL A 701 7.96 -43.42 -30.33
C VAL A 701 7.48 -44.85 -30.18
N ILE A 702 7.52 -45.39 -28.96
CA ILE A 702 7.08 -46.75 -28.67
C ILE A 702 6.27 -46.81 -27.37
N SER A 703 5.38 -47.77 -27.24
CA SER A 703 4.79 -48.07 -25.93
C SER A 703 5.84 -48.68 -25.01
N ALA A 704 5.87 -48.25 -23.74
CA ALA A 704 6.79 -48.82 -22.76
C ALA A 704 6.63 -50.34 -22.58
N LYS A 705 5.47 -50.91 -22.92
CA LYS A 705 5.22 -52.36 -22.89
C LYS A 705 5.97 -53.13 -23.99
N ASP A 706 6.28 -52.45 -25.09
CA ASP A 706 6.89 -53.04 -26.29
C ASP A 706 8.41 -52.78 -26.35
N SER A 707 8.96 -52.03 -25.38
CA SER A 707 10.38 -51.74 -25.26
C SER A 707 11.12 -52.79 -24.41
N MET A 708 12.27 -53.26 -24.92
CA MET A 708 13.17 -54.14 -24.18
C MET A 708 14.15 -53.39 -23.27
N HIS A 709 14.16 -52.05 -23.31
CA HIS A 709 15.11 -51.22 -22.58
C HIS A 709 14.64 -50.97 -21.13
N GLU A 710 15.52 -51.14 -20.14
CA GLU A 710 15.16 -51.08 -18.71
C GLU A 710 14.50 -49.75 -18.31
N LYS A 711 15.01 -48.63 -18.84
CA LYS A 711 14.44 -47.28 -18.60
C LYS A 711 12.99 -47.12 -19.07
N ALA A 712 12.49 -47.91 -20.02
CA ALA A 712 11.11 -47.79 -20.49
C ALA A 712 10.09 -48.05 -19.36
N ARG A 713 10.45 -48.87 -18.37
CA ARG A 713 9.61 -49.14 -17.19
C ARG A 713 9.35 -47.90 -16.34
N ALA A 714 10.17 -46.85 -16.47
CA ALA A 714 10.02 -45.59 -15.74
C ALA A 714 8.99 -44.64 -16.37
N ALA A 715 8.41 -44.97 -17.53
CA ALA A 715 7.39 -44.13 -18.17
C ALA A 715 6.17 -43.99 -17.26
N LEU A 716 5.68 -42.77 -17.07
CA LEU A 716 4.49 -42.43 -16.30
C LEU A 716 3.54 -41.60 -17.17
N PRO A 717 2.22 -41.61 -16.89
CA PRO A 717 1.28 -40.72 -17.55
C PRO A 717 1.75 -39.26 -17.49
N PHE A 718 1.70 -38.59 -18.63
CA PHE A 718 2.17 -37.22 -18.85
C PHE A 718 3.67 -37.00 -18.58
N LYS A 719 4.44 -38.08 -18.52
CA LYS A 719 5.89 -38.09 -18.31
C LYS A 719 6.53 -39.33 -18.96
N PRO A 720 6.71 -39.32 -20.29
CA PRO A 720 7.28 -40.45 -21.00
C PRO A 720 8.71 -40.73 -20.53
N ALA A 721 9.14 -41.99 -20.65
CA ALA A 721 10.55 -42.32 -20.41
C ALA A 721 11.37 -41.99 -21.66
N ILE A 722 12.46 -41.25 -21.47
CA ILE A 722 13.36 -40.82 -22.53
C ILE A 722 14.61 -41.68 -22.53
N ILE A 723 14.93 -42.28 -23.68
CA ILE A 723 16.15 -43.07 -23.89
C ILE A 723 16.95 -42.37 -24.98
N ILE A 724 18.22 -42.06 -24.69
CA ILE A 724 19.13 -41.41 -25.63
C ILE A 724 20.32 -42.34 -25.82
N GLU A 725 20.61 -42.66 -27.08
CA GLU A 725 21.67 -43.59 -27.50
C GLU A 725 22.75 -42.91 -28.35
#